data_AF-A0A954L4G3-F1
#
_entry.id   AF-A0A954L4G3-F1
#
_cell.length_a   1.000
_cell.length_b   1.000
_cell.length_c   1.000
_cell.angle_alpha   90.00
_cell.angle_beta   90.00
_cell.angle_gamma   90.00
#
_symmetry.space_group_name_H-M   'P 1'
#
loop_
_entity.id
_entity.type
_entity.pdbx_description
1 polymer ?
#
loop_
_entity_poly.entity_id
_entity_poly.type
_entity_poly.pdbx_seq_one_letter_code
_entity_poly.pdbx_strand_id
1 'polypeptide(L)'
;MRPYYAILQDCFREALSSRTLQVLLTLIVVLLLGLAVPGLKFERPAELQREDVLNADGLARTLGRTRDGGMTDAQQYLRDNLSPGLQAAFAEYRRDASTANREAAIGGLVDELNQLAGGKRLYDAEAWQDVSLTREGQALLAEDWDELSPDEQRRLNRLLIDGALEGYVQAVRPVRGAVTYLVGEMDLPIPADGARKLVQQIVYGILKWFVGAAGMLAAIIFTASMIPQMFEPGAIDLLLSKPVSRSGAFLAKFAGGCAFIVLNGSLFVVGLWLILGLRHGDWNARLLLAIPVFILAFTIYFSISAFVGVRWRNPVLAIALTLVVWITTFSLNLLWYFGQKLSLDGMRAEAVLATDDGPIVARKNGTVVEWRGERWQDIFEEQIDDPTVTIQRGTGLMYPLFGPVLVHRDGDRTLVAVERNFRPPMFFTAGDVVIGNSQDQLRRIKGPAAPSDLTSIHATAAQEVLLICRSGIQRIDFGAVKKNTDADIRLTPLGPERANWQEPIDAAVDRDSGDVVIYTRGRLLNLQRQGDRYEVSAEHDTADASAALVGLLAETVVLTRQDGAIERYQRGALSPREGIAVGLSASPKQVAGSPDGSRLLILDHQRRVHEVTTEGPPQLAGLRGQRNLTALAFTSDGDLLAADRLPRVTRYNQSGGVEDSWEWNEGFAWAFQWLIHPLRTVLPNPDELDQLVRHAVGAVDDSDGPLVGDLRREREYVDLWTPVWTSILFVAVMLAITCWMIERRDY
;
A
#
# COMPACT_ATOMS: atom_id res chain seq x y z
N MET A 1 -24.10 -0.80 46.80
CA MET A 1 -22.74 -0.56 46.28
C MET A 1 -21.63 -1.17 47.15
N ARG A 2 -21.49 -0.81 48.43
CA ARG A 2 -20.45 -1.35 49.35
C ARG A 2 -20.28 -2.89 49.33
N PRO A 3 -21.34 -3.73 49.38
CA PRO A 3 -21.18 -5.18 49.34
C PRO A 3 -20.66 -5.71 47.98
N TYR A 4 -21.05 -5.08 46.86
CA TYR A 4 -20.54 -5.45 45.53
C TYR A 4 -19.05 -5.12 45.39
N TYR A 5 -18.60 -3.99 45.94
CA TYR A 5 -17.18 -3.60 45.93
C TYR A 5 -16.31 -4.56 46.74
N ALA A 6 -16.81 -5.05 47.88
CA ALA A 6 -16.13 -6.06 48.67
C ALA A 6 -15.96 -7.39 47.90
N ILE A 7 -17.02 -7.84 47.20
CA ILE A 7 -16.94 -9.05 46.35
C ILE A 7 -15.92 -8.84 45.24
N LEU A 8 -15.88 -7.65 44.63
CA LEU A 8 -14.93 -7.32 43.58
C LEU A 8 -13.49 -7.34 44.11
N GLN A 9 -13.24 -6.75 45.27
CA GLN A 9 -11.93 -6.78 45.94
C GLN A 9 -11.51 -8.19 46.35
N ASP A 10 -12.42 -9.02 46.85
CA ASP A 10 -12.14 -10.40 47.23
C ASP A 10 -11.81 -11.23 45.99
N CYS A 11 -12.56 -11.07 44.89
CA CYS A 11 -12.27 -11.71 43.61
C CYS A 11 -10.91 -11.28 43.05
N PHE A 12 -10.55 -10.00 43.18
CA PHE A 12 -9.23 -9.51 42.76
C PHE A 12 -8.10 -10.11 43.60
N ARG A 13 -8.27 -10.17 44.93
CA ARG A 13 -7.28 -10.78 45.83
C ARG A 13 -7.11 -12.27 45.55
N GLU A 14 -8.22 -12.97 45.36
CA GLU A 14 -8.26 -14.38 44.98
C GLU A 14 -7.54 -14.60 43.64
N ALA A 15 -7.85 -13.79 42.62
CA ALA A 15 -7.19 -13.83 41.32
C ALA A 15 -5.69 -13.55 41.39
N LEU A 16 -5.25 -12.55 42.18
CA LEU A 16 -3.84 -12.21 42.40
C LEU A 16 -3.06 -13.34 43.08
N SER A 17 -3.71 -14.09 43.96
CA SER A 17 -3.11 -15.24 44.65
C SER A 17 -3.14 -16.54 43.82
N SER A 18 -3.80 -16.53 42.66
CA SER A 18 -3.96 -17.71 41.82
C SER A 18 -2.64 -18.12 41.14
N ARG A 19 -2.28 -19.40 41.26
CA ARG A 19 -1.14 -19.99 40.52
C ARG A 19 -1.29 -19.80 39.02
N THR A 20 -2.52 -19.83 38.53
CA THR A 20 -2.83 -19.64 37.10
C THR A 20 -2.42 -18.26 36.61
N LEU A 21 -2.66 -17.21 37.41
CA LEU A 21 -2.23 -15.85 37.08
C LEU A 21 -0.70 -15.77 37.02
N GLN A 22 -0.01 -16.32 38.02
CA GLN A 22 1.45 -16.27 38.12
C GLN A 22 2.13 -16.96 36.93
N VAL A 23 1.61 -18.12 36.50
CA VAL A 23 2.11 -18.82 35.30
C VAL A 23 1.93 -17.96 34.05
N LEU A 24 0.76 -17.35 33.88
CA LEU A 24 0.48 -16.51 32.70
C LEU A 24 1.35 -15.25 32.67
N LEU A 25 1.51 -14.56 33.81
CA LEU A 25 2.40 -13.40 33.92
C LEU A 25 3.85 -13.80 33.63
N THR A 26 4.31 -14.94 34.14
CA THR A 26 5.67 -15.45 33.86
C THR A 26 5.86 -15.75 32.38
N LEU A 27 4.88 -16.39 31.74
CA LEU A 27 4.92 -16.67 30.30
C LEU A 27 5.00 -15.37 29.48
N ILE A 28 4.23 -14.35 29.85
CA ILE A 28 4.26 -13.02 29.22
C ILE A 28 5.66 -12.40 29.38
N VAL A 29 6.25 -12.45 30.57
CA VAL A 29 7.61 -11.92 30.80
C VAL A 29 8.64 -12.67 29.96
N VAL A 30 8.58 -14.00 29.88
CA VAL A 30 9.49 -14.80 29.05
C VAL A 30 9.34 -14.43 27.57
N LEU A 31 8.11 -14.26 27.08
CA LEU A 31 7.84 -13.81 25.71
C LEU A 31 8.42 -12.42 25.45
N LEU A 32 8.21 -11.47 26.37
CA LEU A 32 8.75 -10.12 26.29
C LEU A 32 10.27 -10.11 26.31
N LEU A 33 10.92 -10.95 27.13
CA LEU A 33 12.37 -11.09 27.14
C LEU A 33 12.88 -11.63 25.80
N GLY A 34 12.21 -12.60 25.19
CA GLY A 34 12.55 -13.07 23.84
C GLY A 34 12.40 -11.98 22.76
N LEU A 35 11.38 -11.14 22.89
CA LEU A 35 11.17 -9.95 22.05
C LEU A 35 12.18 -8.83 22.28
N ALA A 36 12.73 -8.75 23.48
CA ALA A 36 13.79 -7.82 23.84
C ALA A 36 15.18 -8.30 23.38
N VAL A 37 15.28 -9.30 22.50
CA VAL A 37 16.55 -9.81 21.92
C VAL A 37 16.98 -9.18 20.58
N PRO A 38 16.11 -8.92 19.58
CA PRO A 38 16.52 -8.25 18.33
C PRO A 38 16.75 -6.73 18.48
N GLY A 39 17.96 -6.26 18.15
CA GLY A 39 18.30 -4.83 18.14
C GLY A 39 18.53 -4.32 16.72
N LEU A 40 18.17 -3.06 16.45
CA LEU A 40 18.56 -2.38 15.22
C LEU A 40 19.77 -1.49 15.51
N LYS A 41 20.86 -1.73 14.80
CA LYS A 41 22.00 -0.81 14.78
C LYS A 41 22.01 -0.12 13.43
N PHE A 42 22.09 1.19 13.47
CA PHE A 42 22.00 2.05 12.32
C PHE A 42 23.42 2.43 11.91
N GLU A 43 23.93 1.82 10.84
CA GLU A 43 25.28 2.07 10.33
C GLU A 43 25.22 2.97 9.10
N ARG A 44 26.21 3.87 8.99
CA ARG A 44 26.35 4.75 7.83
C ARG A 44 27.10 3.97 6.76
N PRO A 45 26.47 3.59 5.64
CA PRO A 45 27.18 2.84 4.60
C PRO A 45 28.29 3.71 4.02
N ALA A 46 29.53 3.22 4.10
CA ALA A 46 30.68 3.81 3.44
C ALA A 46 30.92 3.19 2.04
N GLU A 47 30.33 2.02 1.78
CA GLU A 47 30.49 1.26 0.54
C GLU A 47 29.24 1.32 -0.34
N LEU A 48 29.46 1.40 -1.65
CA LEU A 48 28.48 1.24 -2.73
C LEU A 48 28.16 -0.25 -2.89
N GLN A 49 26.88 -0.60 -2.99
CA GLN A 49 26.46 -1.95 -3.40
C GLN A 49 25.88 -1.92 -4.81
N ARG A 50 25.78 -3.09 -5.44
CA ARG A 50 25.22 -3.23 -6.80
C ARG A 50 23.78 -2.71 -6.89
N GLU A 51 23.04 -2.80 -5.80
CA GLU A 51 21.66 -2.38 -5.67
C GLU A 51 21.49 -0.85 -5.63
N ASP A 52 22.56 -0.11 -5.31
CA ASP A 52 22.52 1.36 -5.26
C ASP A 52 22.54 1.98 -6.69
N VAL A 53 22.75 1.19 -7.75
CA VAL A 53 22.78 1.65 -9.15
C VAL A 53 21.37 1.64 -9.76
N LEU A 54 20.72 2.81 -9.80
CA LEU A 54 19.34 2.97 -10.27
C LEU A 54 19.19 2.87 -11.80
N ASN A 55 20.13 3.45 -12.55
CA ASN A 55 20.11 3.47 -14.02
C ASN A 55 21.42 2.93 -14.57
N ALA A 56 21.58 1.62 -14.48
CA ALA A 56 22.80 0.94 -14.93
C ALA A 56 23.08 1.12 -16.42
N ASP A 57 22.05 1.10 -17.27
CA ASP A 57 22.23 1.20 -18.71
C ASP A 57 22.64 2.64 -19.11
N GLY A 58 22.04 3.64 -18.46
CA GLY A 58 22.43 5.05 -18.62
C GLY A 58 23.83 5.33 -18.10
N LEU A 59 24.19 4.76 -16.94
CA LEU A 59 25.51 4.92 -16.33
C LEU A 59 26.60 4.32 -17.22
N ALA A 60 26.38 3.08 -17.68
CA ALA A 60 27.29 2.37 -18.56
C ALA A 60 27.49 3.11 -19.91
N ARG A 61 26.40 3.67 -20.47
CA ARG A 61 26.49 4.47 -21.69
C ARG A 61 27.19 5.81 -21.48
N THR A 62 27.10 6.38 -20.29
CA THR A 62 27.73 7.67 -19.96
C THR A 62 29.22 7.47 -19.75
N LEU A 63 29.59 6.54 -18.86
CA LEU A 63 31.00 6.19 -18.59
C LEU A 63 31.72 5.54 -19.78
N GLY A 64 30.99 4.90 -20.70
CA GLY A 64 31.52 4.34 -21.95
C GLY A 64 31.67 5.33 -23.12
N ARG A 65 31.45 6.64 -22.92
CA ARG A 65 31.69 7.68 -23.95
C ARG A 65 33.16 8.10 -23.98
N THR A 66 33.61 8.54 -25.17
CA THR A 66 34.87 9.30 -25.35
C THR A 66 34.71 10.74 -24.84
N ARG A 67 35.84 11.40 -24.56
CA ARG A 67 36.00 12.67 -23.81
C ARG A 67 35.03 13.82 -24.15
N ASP A 68 34.45 13.86 -25.36
CA ASP A 68 33.66 15.02 -25.86
C ASP A 68 32.13 14.83 -25.79
N GLY A 69 31.63 13.84 -25.05
CA GLY A 69 30.22 13.40 -25.09
C GLY A 69 29.32 13.82 -23.93
N GLY A 70 29.28 15.11 -23.55
CA GLY A 70 28.27 15.65 -22.63
C GLY A 70 28.29 15.11 -21.19
N MET A 71 29.46 14.67 -20.70
CA MET A 71 29.70 14.28 -19.29
C MET A 71 30.07 15.52 -18.47
N THR A 72 29.67 15.56 -17.21
CA THR A 72 30.13 16.59 -16.27
C THR A 72 31.61 16.38 -15.92
N ASP A 73 32.29 17.43 -15.47
CA ASP A 73 33.73 17.36 -15.16
C ASP A 73 34.01 16.35 -14.03
N ALA A 74 33.13 16.25 -13.02
CA ALA A 74 33.18 15.21 -12.00
C ALA A 74 33.06 13.78 -12.55
N GLN A 75 32.19 13.56 -13.54
CA GLN A 75 32.03 12.24 -14.18
C GLN A 75 33.25 11.85 -15.01
N GLN A 76 33.87 12.84 -15.67
CA GLN A 76 35.12 12.63 -16.41
C GLN A 76 36.26 12.27 -15.45
N TYR A 77 36.38 13.01 -14.34
CA TYR A 77 37.38 12.73 -13.31
C TYR A 77 37.23 11.31 -12.73
N LEU A 78 36.00 10.88 -12.44
CA LEU A 78 35.76 9.50 -11.98
C LEU A 78 36.17 8.48 -13.04
N ARG A 79 35.75 8.66 -14.30
CA ARG A 79 36.07 7.74 -15.40
C ARG A 79 37.58 7.58 -15.59
N ASP A 80 38.32 8.68 -15.55
CA ASP A 80 39.76 8.70 -15.80
C ASP A 80 40.54 8.00 -14.67
N ASN A 81 39.93 7.85 -13.48
CA ASN A 81 40.46 7.08 -12.35
C ASN A 81 40.00 5.60 -12.34
N LEU A 82 39.11 5.17 -13.24
CA LEU A 82 38.73 3.76 -13.39
C LEU A 82 39.80 2.96 -14.15
N SER A 83 39.81 1.63 -13.96
CA SER A 83 40.80 0.79 -14.63
C SER A 83 40.57 0.69 -16.15
N PRO A 84 41.63 0.47 -16.96
CA PRO A 84 41.49 0.25 -18.40
C PRO A 84 40.62 -0.97 -18.74
N GLY A 85 40.57 -1.98 -17.86
CA GLY A 85 39.75 -3.18 -18.03
C GLY A 85 38.26 -2.90 -17.91
N LEU A 86 37.87 -2.08 -16.93
CA LEU A 86 36.48 -1.68 -16.74
C LEU A 86 36.01 -0.70 -17.83
N GLN A 87 36.88 0.22 -18.25
CA GLN A 87 36.59 1.09 -19.42
C GLN A 87 36.35 0.26 -20.69
N ALA A 88 37.11 -0.82 -20.89
CA ALA A 88 36.88 -1.75 -22.00
C ALA A 88 35.56 -2.53 -21.86
N ALA A 89 35.20 -2.97 -20.65
CA ALA A 89 33.93 -3.64 -20.38
C ALA A 89 32.71 -2.75 -20.68
N PHE A 90 32.78 -1.45 -20.35
CA PHE A 90 31.75 -0.48 -20.72
C PHE A 90 31.67 -0.24 -22.22
N ALA A 91 32.81 -0.21 -22.92
CA ALA A 91 32.84 -0.11 -24.38
C ALA A 91 32.27 -1.37 -25.06
N GLU A 92 32.46 -2.55 -24.47
CA GLU A 92 31.92 -3.83 -24.95
C GLU A 92 30.41 -3.96 -24.70
N TYR A 93 29.93 -3.61 -23.50
CA TYR A 93 28.50 -3.51 -23.21
C TYR A 93 27.77 -2.56 -24.17
N ARG A 94 28.42 -1.47 -24.58
CA ARG A 94 27.89 -0.55 -25.61
C ARG A 94 27.70 -1.22 -26.98
N ARG A 95 28.52 -2.23 -27.31
CA ARG A 95 28.45 -2.97 -28.58
C ARG A 95 27.46 -4.12 -28.51
N ASP A 96 27.39 -4.82 -27.37
CA ASP A 96 26.49 -5.95 -27.13
C ASP A 96 25.85 -5.84 -25.73
N ALA A 97 24.63 -5.31 -25.71
CA ALA A 97 23.86 -5.01 -24.51
C ALA A 97 23.17 -6.26 -23.93
N SER A 98 23.91 -7.35 -23.77
CA SER A 98 23.43 -8.57 -23.14
C SER A 98 23.35 -8.44 -21.62
N THR A 99 22.45 -9.18 -20.98
CA THR A 99 22.28 -9.20 -19.52
C THR A 99 23.56 -9.63 -18.79
N ALA A 100 24.30 -10.59 -19.36
CA ALA A 100 25.56 -11.08 -18.78
C ALA A 100 26.66 -9.99 -18.80
N ASN A 101 26.81 -9.28 -19.92
CA ASN A 101 27.79 -8.20 -20.05
C ASN A 101 27.43 -7.01 -19.16
N ARG A 102 26.14 -6.74 -19.00
CA ARG A 102 25.62 -5.73 -18.07
C ARG A 102 26.00 -6.05 -16.63
N GLU A 103 25.72 -7.27 -16.16
CA GLU A 103 26.00 -7.67 -14.78
C GLU A 103 27.51 -7.65 -14.47
N ALA A 104 28.34 -8.08 -15.42
CA ALA A 104 29.79 -8.03 -15.28
C ALA A 104 30.33 -6.59 -15.19
N ALA A 105 29.85 -5.68 -16.05
CA ALA A 105 30.27 -4.28 -16.07
C ALA A 105 29.84 -3.52 -14.80
N ILE A 106 28.59 -3.71 -14.34
CA ILE A 106 28.09 -3.07 -13.12
C ILE A 106 28.80 -3.64 -11.88
N GLY A 107 28.97 -4.97 -11.83
CA GLY A 107 29.67 -5.62 -10.72
C GLY A 107 31.10 -5.10 -10.58
N GLY A 108 31.84 -5.04 -11.69
CA GLY A 108 33.20 -4.50 -11.71
C GLY A 108 33.27 -3.01 -11.36
N LEU A 109 32.29 -2.20 -11.80
CA LEU A 109 32.24 -0.78 -11.45
C LEU A 109 32.03 -0.55 -9.96
N VAL A 110 31.12 -1.29 -9.35
CA VAL A 110 30.84 -1.15 -7.92
C VAL A 110 32.08 -1.50 -7.10
N ASP A 111 32.75 -2.59 -7.47
CA ASP A 111 33.98 -3.03 -6.80
C ASP A 111 35.11 -2.00 -6.95
N GLU A 112 35.29 -1.40 -8.13
CA GLU A 112 36.30 -0.35 -8.36
C GLU A 112 35.96 0.98 -7.67
N LEU A 113 34.70 1.41 -7.70
CA LEU A 113 34.27 2.63 -7.01
C LEU A 113 34.44 2.50 -5.49
N ASN A 114 34.24 1.31 -4.91
CA ASN A 114 34.52 1.04 -3.51
C ASN A 114 36.02 1.09 -3.20
N GLN A 115 36.86 0.56 -4.08
CA GLN A 115 38.32 0.66 -3.93
C GLN A 115 38.79 2.12 -4.02
N LEU A 116 38.23 2.90 -4.94
CA LEU A 116 38.49 4.33 -5.06
C LEU A 116 38.02 5.10 -3.81
N ALA A 117 36.85 4.77 -3.28
CA ALA A 117 36.32 5.38 -2.06
C ALA A 117 37.20 5.08 -0.84
N GLY A 118 37.80 3.89 -0.77
CA GLY A 118 38.77 3.46 0.24
C GLY A 118 40.18 4.07 0.13
N GLY A 119 40.46 4.79 -0.96
CA GLY A 119 41.79 5.27 -1.32
C GLY A 119 42.08 6.72 -0.93
N LYS A 120 42.69 7.47 -1.86
CA LYS A 120 43.04 8.89 -1.67
C LYS A 120 41.81 9.78 -1.72
N ARG A 121 41.93 11.02 -1.25
CA ARG A 121 40.88 12.05 -1.37
C ARG A 121 40.48 12.22 -2.84
N LEU A 122 39.20 12.00 -3.15
CA LEU A 122 38.66 12.11 -4.51
C LEU A 122 38.30 13.56 -4.91
N TYR A 123 38.20 14.46 -3.93
CA TYR A 123 37.76 15.83 -4.16
C TYR A 123 38.78 16.65 -4.96
N ASP A 124 38.32 17.20 -6.09
CA ASP A 124 39.01 18.21 -6.88
C ASP A 124 38.11 19.44 -7.03
N ALA A 125 38.66 20.63 -6.77
CA ALA A 125 37.89 21.87 -6.68
C ALA A 125 37.35 22.34 -8.04
N GLU A 126 38.02 22.02 -9.15
CA GLU A 126 37.56 22.35 -10.50
C GLU A 126 36.50 21.35 -10.96
N ALA A 127 36.72 20.05 -10.73
CA ALA A 127 35.79 19.01 -11.18
C ALA A 127 34.46 18.95 -10.40
N TRP A 128 34.45 19.32 -9.10
CA TRP A 128 33.24 19.31 -8.25
C TRP A 128 32.55 20.69 -8.11
N GLN A 129 32.91 21.68 -8.94
CA GLN A 129 32.34 23.04 -8.86
C GLN A 129 30.81 23.08 -9.07
N ASP A 130 30.31 22.27 -10.00
CA ASP A 130 28.88 22.22 -10.36
C ASP A 130 28.12 21.06 -9.67
N VAL A 131 28.74 20.37 -8.71
CA VAL A 131 28.15 19.23 -8.01
C VAL A 131 27.55 19.65 -6.67
N SER A 132 26.23 19.50 -6.52
CA SER A 132 25.56 19.76 -5.25
C SER A 132 25.77 18.62 -4.25
N LEU A 133 26.58 18.87 -3.21
CA LEU A 133 26.77 17.95 -2.09
C LEU A 133 25.69 18.11 -1.01
N THR A 134 25.42 17.04 -0.27
CA THR A 134 24.55 17.07 0.91
C THR A 134 25.17 17.90 2.05
N ARG A 135 24.36 18.33 3.03
CA ARG A 135 24.87 19.03 4.22
C ARG A 135 25.93 18.22 4.98
N GLU A 136 25.80 16.89 5.00
CA GLU A 136 26.79 15.98 5.57
C GLU A 136 28.11 16.04 4.78
N GLY A 137 28.03 15.99 3.44
CA GLY A 137 29.20 16.09 2.58
C GLY A 137 29.91 17.44 2.69
N GLN A 138 29.17 18.53 2.83
CA GLN A 138 29.74 19.86 3.05
C GLN A 138 30.42 19.99 4.42
N ALA A 139 29.85 19.39 5.48
CA ALA A 139 30.45 19.39 6.81
C ALA A 139 31.77 18.60 6.83
N LEU A 140 31.77 17.39 6.27
CA LEU A 140 32.97 16.55 6.17
C LEU A 140 34.04 17.15 5.25
N LEU A 141 33.63 17.88 4.20
CA LEU A 141 34.56 18.56 3.30
C LEU A 141 35.23 19.79 3.94
N ALA A 142 34.57 20.40 4.92
CA ALA A 142 35.08 21.56 5.66
C ALA A 142 36.12 21.19 6.73
N GLU A 143 36.16 19.91 7.14
CA GLU A 143 37.18 19.36 8.02
C GLU A 143 38.44 18.96 7.25
N ASP A 144 39.59 18.98 7.91
CA ASP A 144 40.86 18.59 7.29
C ASP A 144 40.91 17.08 7.05
N TRP A 145 41.33 16.66 5.85
CA TRP A 145 41.31 15.25 5.44
C TRP A 145 42.07 14.33 6.39
N ASP A 146 43.18 14.81 6.94
CA ASP A 146 44.04 14.05 7.87
C ASP A 146 43.47 13.99 9.30
N GLU A 147 42.46 14.82 9.61
CA GLU A 147 41.74 14.81 10.90
C GLU A 147 40.52 13.88 10.89
N LEU A 148 40.00 13.56 9.70
CA LEU A 148 38.89 12.62 9.51
C LEU A 148 39.33 11.17 9.83
N SER A 149 38.47 10.42 10.52
CA SER A 149 38.69 8.99 10.70
C SER A 149 38.66 8.24 9.35
N PRO A 150 39.27 7.05 9.23
CA PRO A 150 39.24 6.27 7.98
C PRO A 150 37.82 5.99 7.46
N ASP A 151 36.84 5.85 8.36
CA ASP A 151 35.44 5.65 7.99
C ASP A 151 34.80 6.96 7.48
N GLU A 152 35.15 8.11 8.06
CA GLU A 152 34.70 9.42 7.59
C GLU A 152 35.34 9.83 6.25
N GLN A 153 36.60 9.46 6.03
CA GLN A 153 37.29 9.63 4.74
C GLN A 153 36.58 8.84 3.63
N ARG A 154 36.27 7.57 3.90
CA ARG A 154 35.48 6.73 2.98
C ARG A 154 34.08 7.29 2.75
N ARG A 155 33.44 7.79 3.81
CA ARG A 155 32.11 8.42 3.75
C ARG A 155 32.12 9.68 2.89
N LEU A 156 33.11 10.55 3.03
CA LEU A 156 33.26 11.74 2.20
C LEU A 156 33.44 11.36 0.73
N ASN A 157 34.34 10.42 0.44
CA ASN A 157 34.55 9.93 -0.92
C ASN A 157 33.28 9.30 -1.52
N ARG A 158 32.50 8.55 -0.73
CA ARG A 158 31.18 8.02 -1.14
C ARG A 158 30.22 9.13 -1.55
N LEU A 159 30.10 10.18 -0.73
CA LEU A 159 29.21 11.32 -1.00
C LEU A 159 29.64 12.12 -2.24
N LEU A 160 30.94 12.20 -2.52
CA LEU A 160 31.47 12.81 -3.74
C LEU A 160 31.10 12.01 -4.98
N ILE A 161 31.19 10.68 -4.91
CA ILE A 161 30.77 9.77 -5.99
C ILE A 161 29.27 9.90 -6.25
N ASP A 162 28.46 9.98 -5.19
CA ASP A 162 27.00 10.14 -5.33
C ASP A 162 26.61 11.45 -6.01
N GLY A 163 27.26 12.55 -5.62
CA GLY A 163 27.03 13.85 -6.26
C GLY A 163 27.44 13.86 -7.73
N ALA A 164 28.56 13.22 -8.07
CA ALA A 164 29.04 13.14 -9.45
C ALA A 164 28.14 12.25 -10.34
N LEU A 165 27.56 11.20 -9.76
CA LEU A 165 26.70 10.23 -10.44
C LEU A 165 25.21 10.43 -10.13
N GLU A 166 24.80 11.68 -9.85
CA GLU A 166 23.41 12.02 -9.57
C GLU A 166 22.49 11.56 -10.71
N GLY A 167 21.41 10.84 -10.36
CA GLY A 167 20.47 10.25 -11.33
C GLY A 167 20.85 8.87 -11.85
N TYR A 168 22.09 8.43 -11.66
CA TYR A 168 22.55 7.07 -11.99
C TYR A 168 22.69 6.17 -10.76
N VAL A 169 23.16 6.74 -9.64
CA VAL A 169 23.32 6.09 -8.34
C VAL A 169 22.33 6.71 -7.36
N GLN A 170 21.78 5.89 -6.46
CA GLN A 170 20.86 6.37 -5.43
C GLN A 170 21.61 7.30 -4.46
N ALA A 171 21.17 8.56 -4.36
CA ALA A 171 21.69 9.49 -3.36
C ALA A 171 21.54 8.89 -1.96
N VAL A 172 22.66 8.73 -1.26
CA VAL A 172 22.73 8.02 0.02
C VAL A 172 21.77 8.63 1.04
N ARG A 173 20.81 7.81 1.50
CA ARG A 173 20.09 8.09 2.75
C ARG A 173 21.04 7.77 3.92
N PRO A 174 21.07 8.57 4.99
CA PRO A 174 22.14 8.55 5.97
C PRO A 174 22.27 7.26 6.82
N VAL A 175 21.42 6.23 6.63
CA VAL A 175 21.34 5.11 7.57
C VAL A 175 20.93 3.78 6.89
N ARG A 176 21.74 2.72 7.05
CA ARG A 176 21.37 1.30 6.83
C ARG A 176 21.13 0.61 8.19
N GLY A 177 20.16 -0.31 8.26
CA GLY A 177 19.83 -1.00 9.50
C GLY A 177 20.41 -2.41 9.55
N ALA A 178 21.40 -2.64 10.42
CA ALA A 178 21.86 -3.98 10.78
C ALA A 178 20.99 -4.57 11.90
N VAL A 179 20.59 -5.84 11.79
CA VAL A 179 19.90 -6.55 12.88
C VAL A 179 20.95 -7.26 13.73
N THR A 180 21.11 -6.80 14.96
CA THR A 180 21.98 -7.44 15.95
C THR A 180 21.18 -8.51 16.69
N TYR A 181 21.65 -9.76 16.66
CA TYR A 181 21.17 -10.85 17.49
C TYR A 181 22.20 -11.19 18.58
N LEU A 182 21.77 -11.79 19.69
CA LEU A 182 22.62 -12.18 20.84
C LEU A 182 23.87 -13.02 20.48
N VAL A 183 23.94 -13.57 19.26
CA VAL A 183 24.99 -14.50 18.78
C VAL A 183 25.67 -14.01 17.49
N GLY A 184 25.31 -12.83 16.95
CA GLY A 184 25.95 -12.31 15.74
C GLY A 184 25.25 -11.09 15.13
N GLU A 185 26.01 -10.36 14.32
CA GLU A 185 25.50 -9.28 13.47
C GLU A 185 25.05 -9.89 12.15
N MET A 186 23.76 -9.73 11.82
CA MET A 186 23.24 -10.09 10.50
C MET A 186 23.04 -8.78 9.74
N ASP A 187 23.93 -8.53 8.79
CA ASP A 187 23.80 -7.41 7.88
C ASP A 187 22.62 -7.69 6.95
N LEU A 188 21.61 -6.83 7.01
CA LEU A 188 20.48 -6.87 6.10
C LEU A 188 20.63 -5.67 5.17
N PRO A 189 20.73 -5.87 3.83
CA PRO A 189 20.86 -4.79 2.86
C PRO A 189 19.51 -4.07 2.68
N ILE A 190 18.98 -3.51 3.76
CA ILE A 190 17.67 -2.85 3.78
C ILE A 190 17.88 -1.41 4.27
N PRO A 191 17.31 -0.40 3.58
CA PRO A 191 17.33 0.99 4.06
C PRO A 191 16.84 1.08 5.51
N ALA A 192 17.35 2.02 6.32
CA ALA A 192 16.90 2.16 7.72
C ALA A 192 15.39 2.33 7.86
N ASP A 193 14.75 3.04 6.93
CA ASP A 193 13.29 3.16 6.86
C ASP A 193 12.63 1.80 6.66
N GLY A 194 13.20 0.95 5.79
CA GLY A 194 12.74 -0.41 5.53
C GLY A 194 12.97 -1.35 6.72
N ALA A 195 14.12 -1.25 7.40
CA ALA A 195 14.42 -2.02 8.60
C ALA A 195 13.48 -1.65 9.77
N ARG A 196 13.17 -0.35 9.93
CA ARG A 196 12.17 0.12 10.89
C ARG A 196 10.76 -0.36 10.54
N LYS A 197 10.37 -0.30 9.26
CA LYS A 197 9.10 -0.87 8.76
C LYS A 197 9.03 -2.38 9.02
N LEU A 198 10.11 -3.12 8.81
CA LEU A 198 10.17 -4.57 9.09
C LEU A 198 10.00 -4.88 10.58
N VAL A 199 10.68 -4.14 11.46
CA VAL A 199 10.49 -4.28 12.91
C VAL A 199 9.06 -3.95 13.30
N GLN A 200 8.49 -2.87 12.77
CA GLN A 200 7.07 -2.52 13.01
C GLN A 200 6.13 -3.62 12.52
N GLN A 201 6.38 -4.24 11.37
CA GLN A 201 5.60 -5.37 10.84
C GLN A 201 5.70 -6.61 11.73
N ILE A 202 6.89 -6.96 12.22
CA ILE A 202 7.09 -8.09 13.13
C ILE A 202 6.36 -7.84 14.46
N VAL A 203 6.56 -6.66 15.04
CA VAL A 203 5.91 -6.22 16.28
C VAL A 203 4.40 -6.26 16.13
N TYR A 204 3.89 -5.72 15.03
CA TYR A 204 2.48 -5.73 14.70
C TYR A 204 1.96 -7.17 14.49
N GLY A 205 2.71 -8.02 13.80
CA GLY A 205 2.37 -9.43 13.61
C GLY A 205 2.29 -10.19 14.94
N ILE A 206 3.19 -9.91 15.86
CA ILE A 206 3.20 -10.49 17.21
C ILE A 206 2.03 -9.94 18.05
N LEU A 207 1.77 -8.64 17.99
CA LEU A 207 0.62 -8.03 18.64
C LEU A 207 -0.69 -8.61 18.10
N LYS A 208 -0.81 -8.79 16.78
CA LYS A 208 -1.95 -9.42 16.12
C LYS A 208 -2.11 -10.87 16.58
N TRP A 209 -1.01 -11.63 16.63
CA TRP A 209 -1.04 -13.03 17.07
C TRP A 209 -1.46 -13.17 18.55
N PHE A 210 -0.99 -12.24 19.39
CA PHE A 210 -1.34 -12.18 20.82
C PHE A 210 -2.79 -11.73 21.04
N VAL A 211 -3.21 -10.62 20.43
CA VAL A 211 -4.57 -10.07 20.57
C VAL A 211 -5.61 -10.98 19.89
N GLY A 212 -5.21 -11.66 18.81
CA GLY A 212 -6.02 -12.60 18.06
C GLY A 212 -6.03 -14.01 18.65
N ALA A 213 -5.81 -15.02 17.81
CA ALA A 213 -6.09 -16.42 18.11
C ALA A 213 -5.44 -16.94 19.41
N ALA A 214 -4.12 -16.78 19.56
CA ALA A 214 -3.37 -17.50 20.61
C ALA A 214 -3.62 -16.93 22.01
N GLY A 215 -3.51 -15.61 22.19
CA GLY A 215 -3.75 -14.98 23.49
C GLY A 215 -5.21 -15.06 23.91
N MET A 216 -6.15 -15.01 22.96
CA MET A 216 -7.58 -15.21 23.25
C MET A 216 -7.88 -16.62 23.74
N LEU A 217 -7.35 -17.64 23.06
CA LEU A 217 -7.53 -19.05 23.46
C LEU A 217 -6.95 -19.30 24.85
N ALA A 218 -5.73 -18.82 25.11
CA ALA A 218 -5.11 -18.92 26.43
C ALA A 218 -5.97 -18.23 27.51
N ALA A 219 -6.43 -17.01 27.24
CA ALA A 219 -7.29 -16.24 28.14
C ALA A 219 -8.58 -16.99 28.49
N ILE A 220 -9.26 -17.57 27.49
CA ILE A 220 -10.50 -18.33 27.70
C ILE A 220 -10.23 -19.59 28.52
N ILE A 221 -9.20 -20.36 28.20
CA ILE A 221 -8.87 -21.60 28.93
C ILE A 221 -8.61 -21.30 30.42
N PHE A 222 -7.88 -20.22 30.71
CA PHE A 222 -7.55 -19.84 32.09
C PHE A 222 -8.72 -19.21 32.87
N THR A 223 -9.73 -18.64 32.19
CA THR A 223 -10.87 -17.98 32.83
C THR A 223 -12.16 -18.80 32.82
N ALA A 224 -12.25 -19.86 32.02
CA ALA A 224 -13.49 -20.62 31.83
C ALA A 224 -14.00 -21.33 33.10
N SER A 225 -13.14 -21.61 34.07
CA SER A 225 -13.54 -22.20 35.36
C SER A 225 -14.10 -21.20 36.36
N MET A 226 -13.84 -19.88 36.18
CA MET A 226 -14.21 -18.86 37.16
C MET A 226 -15.72 -18.77 37.41
N ILE A 227 -16.55 -18.95 36.38
CA ILE A 227 -18.01 -18.84 36.51
C ILE A 227 -18.66 -20.16 36.95
N PRO A 228 -18.35 -21.33 36.35
CA PRO A 228 -18.92 -22.60 36.80
C PRO A 228 -18.59 -22.94 38.26
N GLN A 229 -17.40 -22.59 38.75
CA GLN A 229 -17.01 -22.80 40.15
C GLN A 229 -17.92 -22.06 41.15
N MET A 230 -18.55 -20.97 40.74
CA MET A 230 -19.53 -20.29 41.59
C MET A 230 -20.76 -21.14 41.88
N PHE A 231 -21.02 -22.18 41.08
CA PHE A 231 -22.16 -23.09 41.25
C PHE A 231 -21.81 -24.40 41.94
N GLU A 232 -20.58 -24.55 42.43
CA GLU A 232 -20.18 -25.72 43.21
C GLU A 232 -20.81 -25.69 44.63
N PRO A 233 -21.23 -26.86 45.18
CA PRO A 233 -21.83 -26.93 46.51
C PRO A 233 -20.91 -26.36 47.60
N GLY A 234 -21.43 -25.46 48.44
CA GLY A 234 -20.69 -24.79 49.52
C GLY A 234 -20.17 -23.39 49.19
N ALA A 235 -19.87 -23.07 47.92
CA ALA A 235 -19.48 -21.72 47.50
C ALA A 235 -20.70 -20.78 47.35
N ILE A 236 -21.82 -21.31 46.84
CA ILE A 236 -23.11 -20.60 46.74
C ILE A 236 -23.63 -20.17 48.11
N ASP A 237 -23.59 -21.08 49.10
CA ASP A 237 -24.18 -20.83 50.43
C ASP A 237 -23.43 -19.74 51.20
N LEU A 238 -22.11 -19.65 51.01
CA LEU A 238 -21.29 -18.60 51.61
C LEU A 238 -21.56 -17.23 50.96
N LEU A 239 -21.78 -17.19 49.65
CA LEU A 239 -22.08 -15.96 48.91
C LEU A 239 -23.52 -15.46 49.14
N LEU A 240 -24.48 -16.37 49.29
CA LEU A 240 -25.90 -16.06 49.56
C LEU A 240 -26.18 -15.68 51.02
N SER A 241 -25.23 -15.87 51.94
CA SER A 241 -25.34 -15.36 53.32
C SER A 241 -25.37 -13.83 53.40
N LYS A 242 -24.98 -13.13 52.32
CA LYS A 242 -25.03 -11.67 52.17
C LYS A 242 -26.21 -11.28 51.26
N PRO A 243 -26.89 -10.14 51.51
CA PRO A 243 -28.03 -9.69 50.70
C PRO A 243 -27.55 -9.14 49.34
N VAL A 244 -27.21 -10.02 48.42
CA VAL A 244 -26.65 -9.72 47.10
C VAL A 244 -27.56 -10.33 46.04
N SER A 245 -27.93 -9.58 45.01
CA SER A 245 -28.73 -10.15 43.91
C SER A 245 -27.91 -11.21 43.17
N ARG A 246 -28.55 -12.32 42.76
CA ARG A 246 -27.88 -13.40 42.01
C ARG A 246 -27.22 -12.88 40.73
N SER A 247 -27.90 -11.96 40.03
CA SER A 247 -27.38 -11.24 38.86
C SER A 247 -26.17 -10.38 39.24
N GLY A 248 -26.22 -9.63 40.34
CA GLY A 248 -25.11 -8.79 40.78
C GLY A 248 -23.87 -9.59 41.21
N ALA A 249 -24.04 -10.78 41.79
CA ALA A 249 -22.93 -11.70 42.07
C ALA A 249 -22.29 -12.22 40.78
N PHE A 250 -23.09 -12.58 39.78
CA PHE A 250 -22.61 -12.95 38.44
C PHE A 250 -21.85 -11.82 37.76
N LEU A 251 -22.40 -10.60 37.70
CA LEU A 251 -21.71 -9.45 37.11
C LEU A 251 -20.38 -9.15 37.82
N ALA A 252 -20.33 -9.27 39.15
CA ALA A 252 -19.10 -9.04 39.91
C ALA A 252 -18.00 -10.06 39.56
N LYS A 253 -18.35 -11.34 39.41
CA LYS A 253 -17.41 -12.39 38.99
C LYS A 253 -17.02 -12.26 37.52
N PHE A 254 -17.95 -11.86 36.66
CA PHE A 254 -17.65 -11.53 35.27
C PHE A 254 -16.65 -10.36 35.17
N ALA A 255 -16.85 -9.29 35.96
CA ALA A 255 -15.91 -8.19 36.05
C ALA A 255 -14.54 -8.62 36.61
N GLY A 256 -14.52 -9.58 37.55
CA GLY A 256 -13.29 -10.21 38.03
C GLY A 256 -12.48 -10.93 36.93
N GLY A 257 -13.17 -11.66 36.05
CA GLY A 257 -12.53 -12.28 34.87
C GLY A 257 -11.97 -11.23 33.89
N CYS A 258 -12.70 -10.15 33.66
CA CYS A 258 -12.22 -9.04 32.83
C CYS A 258 -10.98 -8.37 33.44
N ALA A 259 -10.99 -8.13 34.76
CA ALA A 259 -9.87 -7.58 35.51
C ALA A 259 -8.60 -8.44 35.43
N PHE A 260 -8.75 -9.76 35.52
CA PHE A 260 -7.65 -10.72 35.34
C PHE A 260 -6.97 -10.49 33.97
N ILE A 261 -7.76 -10.31 32.91
CA ILE A 261 -7.24 -10.06 31.56
C ILE A 261 -6.66 -8.67 31.39
N VAL A 262 -7.24 -7.64 32.03
CA VAL A 262 -6.67 -6.28 32.04
C VAL A 262 -5.23 -6.31 32.55
N LEU A 263 -4.94 -7.03 33.64
CA LEU A 263 -3.60 -7.14 34.20
C LEU A 263 -2.61 -7.78 33.23
N ASN A 264 -2.98 -8.93 32.63
CA ASN A 264 -2.13 -9.65 31.70
C ASN A 264 -1.91 -8.88 30.38
N GLY A 265 -2.98 -8.36 29.79
CA GLY A 265 -2.94 -7.56 28.57
C GLY A 265 -2.14 -6.28 28.75
N SER A 266 -2.30 -5.59 29.89
CA SER A 266 -1.52 -4.38 30.20
C SER A 266 -0.04 -4.71 30.36
N LEU A 267 0.32 -5.79 31.07
CA LEU A 267 1.73 -6.20 31.19
C LEU A 267 2.36 -6.45 29.82
N PHE A 268 1.67 -7.17 28.94
CA PHE A 268 2.16 -7.46 27.61
C PHE A 268 2.32 -6.20 26.75
N VAL A 269 1.26 -5.37 26.65
CA VAL A 269 1.27 -4.18 25.77
C VAL A 269 2.22 -3.11 26.30
N VAL A 270 2.24 -2.85 27.61
CA VAL A 270 3.19 -1.91 28.22
C VAL A 270 4.62 -2.43 28.13
N GLY A 271 4.84 -3.73 28.32
CA GLY A 271 6.14 -4.36 28.13
C GLY A 271 6.66 -4.17 26.70
N LEU A 272 5.81 -4.40 25.70
CA LEU A 272 6.15 -4.17 24.29
C LEU A 272 6.43 -2.69 24.01
N TRP A 273 5.61 -1.78 24.54
CA TRP A 273 5.82 -0.33 24.43
C TRP A 273 7.17 0.11 25.05
N LEU A 274 7.52 -0.43 26.21
CA LEU A 274 8.81 -0.17 26.86
C LEU A 274 9.98 -0.72 26.05
N ILE A 275 9.88 -1.93 25.50
CA ILE A 275 10.93 -2.51 24.65
C ILE A 275 11.16 -1.63 23.41
N LEU A 276 10.08 -1.19 22.76
CA LEU A 276 10.16 -0.32 21.58
C LEU A 276 10.74 1.05 21.90
N GLY A 277 10.27 1.69 22.97
CA GLY A 277 10.77 2.99 23.40
C GLY A 277 12.23 2.96 23.85
N LEU A 278 12.60 1.99 24.69
CA LEU A 278 13.95 1.88 25.26
C LEU A 278 14.98 1.39 24.24
N ARG A 279 14.60 0.49 23.32
CA ARG A 279 15.55 -0.13 22.39
C ARG A 279 15.57 0.51 21.01
N HIS A 280 14.41 0.84 20.47
CA HIS A 280 14.28 1.34 19.11
C HIS A 280 14.07 2.87 19.06
N GLY A 281 13.92 3.53 20.22
CA GLY A 281 13.60 4.95 20.31
C GLY A 281 12.15 5.28 19.93
N ASP A 282 11.33 4.25 19.67
CA ASP A 282 9.97 4.37 19.14
C ASP A 282 8.95 4.45 20.28
N TRP A 283 8.76 5.64 20.84
CA TRP A 283 7.79 5.93 21.90
C TRP A 283 6.37 6.15 21.37
N ASN A 284 5.82 5.18 20.64
CA ASN A 284 4.46 5.29 20.11
C ASN A 284 3.41 4.98 21.20
N ALA A 285 2.94 6.02 21.89
CA ALA A 285 1.91 5.89 22.94
C ALA A 285 0.57 5.31 22.42
N ARG A 286 0.31 5.38 21.10
CA ARG A 286 -0.92 4.82 20.52
C ARG A 286 -0.97 3.30 20.60
N LEU A 287 0.17 2.62 20.78
CA LEU A 287 0.23 1.18 21.04
C LEU A 287 -0.58 0.79 22.29
N LEU A 288 -0.68 1.67 23.28
CA LEU A 288 -1.45 1.43 24.50
C LEU A 288 -2.96 1.31 24.24
N LEU A 289 -3.46 1.79 23.10
CA LEU A 289 -4.85 1.59 22.66
C LEU A 289 -5.16 0.13 22.31
N ALA A 290 -4.16 -0.74 22.18
CA ALA A 290 -4.37 -2.17 22.04
C ALA A 290 -4.96 -2.82 23.31
N ILE A 291 -4.74 -2.22 24.50
CA ILE A 291 -5.27 -2.74 25.77
C ILE A 291 -6.80 -2.77 25.78
N PRO A 292 -7.53 -1.65 25.56
CA PRO A 292 -8.99 -1.67 25.54
C PRO A 292 -9.55 -2.55 24.42
N VAL A 293 -8.88 -2.62 23.26
CA VAL A 293 -9.29 -3.51 22.17
C VAL A 293 -9.19 -4.99 22.59
N PHE A 294 -8.09 -5.38 23.20
CA PHE A 294 -7.90 -6.75 23.70
C PHE A 294 -8.95 -7.12 24.76
N ILE A 295 -9.24 -6.20 25.68
CA ILE A 295 -10.28 -6.40 26.70
C ILE A 295 -11.65 -6.59 26.06
N LEU A 296 -12.00 -5.76 25.06
CA LEU A 296 -13.26 -5.88 24.35
C LEU A 296 -13.38 -7.22 23.62
N ALA A 297 -12.33 -7.60 22.87
CA ALA A 297 -12.27 -8.89 22.18
C ALA A 297 -12.43 -10.07 23.15
N PHE A 298 -11.80 -10.01 24.33
CA PHE A 298 -11.94 -11.02 25.37
C PHE A 298 -13.36 -11.08 25.92
N THR A 299 -13.96 -9.92 26.19
CA THR A 299 -15.28 -9.81 26.78
C THR A 299 -16.35 -10.47 25.90
N ILE A 300 -16.21 -10.41 24.57
CA ILE A 300 -17.09 -11.10 23.62
C ILE A 300 -17.11 -12.61 23.91
N TYR A 301 -15.97 -13.27 23.83
CA TYR A 301 -15.90 -14.73 24.04
C TYR A 301 -16.19 -15.13 25.48
N PHE A 302 -15.74 -14.31 26.44
CA PHE A 302 -16.00 -14.55 27.85
C PHE A 302 -17.49 -14.44 28.18
N SER A 303 -18.26 -13.58 27.51
CA SER A 303 -19.73 -13.51 27.67
C SER A 303 -20.43 -14.80 27.23
N ILE A 304 -19.92 -15.45 26.18
CA ILE A 304 -20.42 -16.75 25.69
C ILE A 304 -20.03 -17.86 26.65
N SER A 305 -18.76 -17.90 27.07
CA SER A 305 -18.27 -18.85 28.07
C SER A 305 -19.05 -18.75 29.39
N ALA A 306 -19.32 -17.53 29.83
CA ALA A 306 -20.14 -17.21 30.99
C ALA A 306 -21.56 -17.77 30.88
N PHE A 307 -22.23 -17.50 29.76
CA PHE A 307 -23.57 -18.02 29.49
C PHE A 307 -23.62 -19.56 29.54
N VAL A 308 -22.68 -20.22 28.86
CA VAL A 308 -22.56 -21.68 28.85
C VAL A 308 -22.26 -22.22 30.26
N GLY A 309 -21.35 -21.56 30.99
CA GLY A 309 -20.98 -21.92 32.34
C GLY A 309 -22.16 -21.88 33.31
N VAL A 310 -23.03 -20.87 33.20
CA VAL A 310 -24.27 -20.77 33.98
C VAL A 310 -25.30 -21.82 33.54
N ARG A 311 -25.43 -22.04 32.23
CA ARG A 311 -26.45 -22.93 31.65
C ARG A 311 -26.23 -24.41 32.00
N TRP A 312 -24.97 -24.85 32.05
CA TRP A 312 -24.59 -26.26 32.23
C TRP A 312 -23.73 -26.55 33.47
N ARG A 313 -23.26 -25.54 34.20
CA ARG A 313 -22.44 -25.69 35.43
C ARG A 313 -21.20 -26.57 35.24
N ASN A 314 -20.62 -26.55 34.04
CA ASN A 314 -19.49 -27.40 33.68
C ASN A 314 -18.39 -26.57 32.97
N PRO A 315 -17.20 -26.41 33.58
CA PRO A 315 -16.06 -25.73 32.97
C PRO A 315 -15.65 -26.29 31.61
N VAL A 316 -15.68 -27.62 31.45
CA VAL A 316 -15.25 -28.29 30.22
C VAL A 316 -16.20 -27.92 29.07
N LEU A 317 -17.51 -27.90 29.33
CA LEU A 317 -18.50 -27.48 28.33
C LEU A 317 -18.38 -25.98 28.01
N ALA A 318 -18.09 -25.15 29.02
CA ALA A 318 -17.84 -23.72 28.83
C ALA A 318 -16.65 -23.48 27.90
N ILE A 319 -15.54 -24.22 28.06
CA ILE A 319 -14.40 -24.17 27.15
C ILE A 319 -14.79 -24.69 25.77
N ALA A 320 -15.31 -25.91 25.69
CA ALA A 320 -15.56 -26.60 24.42
C ALA A 320 -16.52 -25.82 23.50
N LEU A 321 -17.63 -25.30 24.02
CA LEU A 321 -18.60 -24.56 23.21
C LEU A 321 -18.07 -23.17 22.82
N THR A 322 -17.29 -22.52 23.69
CA THR A 322 -16.64 -21.24 23.33
C THR A 322 -15.62 -21.45 22.22
N LEU A 323 -14.86 -22.56 22.27
CA LEU A 323 -13.93 -22.96 21.21
C LEU A 323 -14.65 -23.24 19.89
N VAL A 324 -15.81 -23.91 19.92
CA VAL A 324 -16.61 -24.12 18.69
C VAL A 324 -17.03 -22.78 18.08
N VAL A 325 -17.55 -21.85 18.88
CA VAL A 325 -17.92 -20.51 18.39
C VAL A 325 -16.70 -19.76 17.84
N TRP A 326 -15.56 -19.84 18.53
CA TRP A 326 -14.31 -19.25 18.08
C TRP A 326 -13.86 -19.85 16.73
N ILE A 327 -13.87 -21.18 16.57
CA ILE A 327 -13.52 -21.85 15.31
C ILE A 327 -14.48 -21.46 14.19
N THR A 328 -15.79 -21.38 14.47
CA THR A 328 -16.79 -20.97 13.48
C THR A 328 -16.57 -19.53 13.02
N THR A 329 -16.36 -18.60 13.96
CA THR A 329 -16.08 -17.19 13.62
C THR A 329 -14.75 -17.02 12.89
N PHE A 330 -13.71 -17.72 13.34
CA PHE A 330 -12.42 -17.76 12.65
C PHE A 330 -12.55 -18.31 11.23
N SER A 331 -13.26 -19.42 11.04
CA SER A 331 -13.45 -20.04 9.71
C SER A 331 -14.27 -19.16 8.78
N LEU A 332 -15.33 -18.51 9.30
CA LEU A 332 -16.12 -17.55 8.52
C LEU A 332 -15.27 -16.35 8.08
N ASN A 333 -14.42 -15.85 8.98
CA ASN A 333 -13.51 -14.76 8.66
C ASN A 333 -12.41 -15.20 7.70
N LEU A 334 -11.85 -16.41 7.85
CA LEU A 334 -10.87 -16.96 6.93
C LEU A 334 -11.49 -17.12 5.52
N LEU A 335 -12.71 -17.64 5.45
CA LEU A 335 -13.47 -17.75 4.20
C LEU A 335 -13.77 -16.38 3.60
N TRP A 336 -14.14 -15.40 4.42
CA TRP A 336 -14.34 -14.03 3.97
C TRP A 336 -13.03 -13.42 3.46
N TYR A 337 -11.94 -13.53 4.21
CA TYR A 337 -10.63 -12.98 3.88
C TYR A 337 -10.14 -13.56 2.56
N PHE A 338 -10.19 -14.88 2.41
CA PHE A 338 -9.77 -15.54 1.17
C PHE A 338 -10.76 -15.28 0.03
N GLY A 339 -12.07 -15.34 0.25
CA GLY A 339 -13.05 -15.05 -0.80
C GLY A 339 -12.99 -13.60 -1.25
N GLN A 340 -12.79 -12.66 -0.33
CA GLN A 340 -12.61 -11.25 -0.65
C GLN A 340 -11.27 -11.02 -1.36
N LYS A 341 -10.14 -11.44 -0.78
CA LYS A 341 -8.82 -11.16 -1.37
C LYS A 341 -8.51 -11.93 -2.63
N LEU A 342 -8.77 -13.25 -2.68
CA LEU A 342 -8.44 -14.05 -3.86
C LEU A 342 -9.44 -13.84 -4.99
N SER A 343 -10.74 -13.78 -4.67
CA SER A 343 -11.77 -13.79 -5.72
C SER A 343 -12.37 -12.41 -5.98
N LEU A 344 -12.91 -11.74 -4.96
CA LEU A 344 -13.76 -10.57 -5.19
C LEU A 344 -13.01 -9.26 -5.43
N ASP A 345 -11.95 -9.00 -4.65
CA ASP A 345 -11.13 -7.79 -4.81
C ASP A 345 -10.40 -7.82 -6.16
N GLY A 346 -9.93 -8.99 -6.59
CA GLY A 346 -9.35 -9.20 -7.92
C GLY A 346 -10.32 -8.89 -9.05
N MET A 347 -11.62 -9.15 -8.87
CA MET A 347 -12.67 -8.89 -9.88
C MET A 347 -13.16 -7.43 -9.92
N ARG A 348 -12.76 -6.57 -8.99
CA ARG A 348 -13.17 -5.15 -9.02
C ARG A 348 -12.55 -4.45 -10.22
N ALA A 349 -13.32 -3.55 -10.82
CA ALA A 349 -12.84 -2.68 -11.89
C ALA A 349 -11.77 -1.73 -11.35
N GLU A 350 -10.56 -1.82 -11.91
CA GLU A 350 -9.47 -0.87 -11.72
C GLU A 350 -9.55 0.26 -12.74
N ALA A 351 -9.88 -0.06 -13.99
CA ALA A 351 -10.15 0.90 -15.05
C ALA A 351 -11.36 0.45 -15.88
N VAL A 352 -12.07 1.44 -16.45
CA VAL A 352 -13.17 1.23 -17.39
C VAL A 352 -12.82 1.96 -18.68
N LEU A 353 -13.09 1.33 -19.81
CA LEU A 353 -12.91 1.89 -21.14
C LEU A 353 -14.26 1.91 -21.84
N ALA A 354 -14.60 3.08 -22.38
CA ALA A 354 -15.81 3.25 -23.18
C ALA A 354 -15.59 2.73 -24.61
N THR A 355 -16.50 1.90 -25.11
CA THR A 355 -16.58 1.53 -26.52
C THR A 355 -18.03 1.54 -26.99
N ASP A 356 -18.24 1.65 -28.30
CA ASP A 356 -19.58 1.74 -28.91
C ASP A 356 -20.38 0.43 -28.78
N ASP A 357 -19.70 -0.71 -28.72
CA ASP A 357 -20.31 -2.05 -28.65
C ASP A 357 -20.60 -2.52 -27.21
N GLY A 358 -20.08 -1.81 -26.20
CA GLY A 358 -20.17 -2.18 -24.79
C GLY A 358 -18.92 -1.78 -23.98
N PRO A 359 -18.99 -1.73 -22.64
CA PRO A 359 -17.84 -1.38 -21.82
C PRO A 359 -16.75 -2.47 -21.84
N ILE A 360 -15.50 -2.03 -21.83
CA ILE A 360 -14.36 -2.87 -21.48
C ILE A 360 -13.94 -2.52 -20.05
N VAL A 361 -13.66 -3.53 -19.23
CA VAL A 361 -13.24 -3.36 -17.84
C VAL A 361 -11.91 -4.06 -17.63
N ALA A 362 -10.95 -3.32 -17.10
CA ALA A 362 -9.71 -3.88 -16.57
C ALA A 362 -9.86 -4.10 -15.08
N ARG A 363 -9.55 -5.31 -14.65
CA ARG A 363 -9.70 -5.77 -13.27
C ARG A 363 -8.38 -5.69 -12.53
N LYS A 364 -8.45 -5.63 -11.20
CA LYS A 364 -7.26 -5.61 -10.32
C LYS A 364 -6.35 -6.82 -10.43
N ASN A 365 -6.90 -7.98 -10.80
CA ASN A 365 -6.12 -9.19 -11.04
C ASN A 365 -5.38 -9.16 -12.40
N GLY A 366 -5.48 -8.06 -13.14
CA GLY A 366 -4.87 -7.87 -14.45
C GLY A 366 -5.65 -8.48 -15.61
N THR A 367 -6.82 -9.10 -15.40
CA THR A 367 -7.66 -9.58 -16.51
C THR A 367 -8.48 -8.44 -17.10
N VAL A 368 -8.75 -8.50 -18.41
CA VAL A 368 -9.56 -7.51 -19.11
C VAL A 368 -10.78 -8.23 -19.67
N VAL A 369 -11.95 -7.63 -19.51
CA VAL A 369 -13.22 -8.23 -19.88
C VAL A 369 -14.02 -7.26 -20.72
N GLU A 370 -14.73 -7.77 -21.72
CA GLU A 370 -15.61 -6.99 -22.59
C GLU A 370 -17.03 -7.56 -22.51
N TRP A 371 -18.01 -6.66 -22.52
CA TRP A 371 -19.40 -7.07 -22.60
C TRP A 371 -19.78 -7.45 -24.04
N ARG A 372 -20.07 -8.74 -24.29
CA ARG A 372 -20.49 -9.25 -25.61
C ARG A 372 -21.59 -10.32 -25.48
N GLY A 373 -22.70 -10.12 -26.19
CA GLY A 373 -23.78 -11.11 -26.27
C GLY A 373 -24.42 -11.41 -24.91
N GLU A 374 -24.74 -10.37 -24.14
CA GLU A 374 -25.33 -10.42 -22.79
C GLU A 374 -24.48 -11.11 -21.72
N ARG A 375 -23.18 -11.32 -21.99
CA ARG A 375 -22.23 -11.87 -21.03
C ARG A 375 -20.91 -11.13 -21.11
N TRP A 376 -20.20 -11.12 -20.01
CA TRP A 376 -18.82 -10.70 -20.00
C TRP A 376 -17.94 -11.82 -20.55
N GLN A 377 -17.01 -11.47 -21.44
CA GLN A 377 -16.04 -12.38 -22.02
C GLN A 377 -14.64 -11.87 -21.71
N ASP A 378 -13.75 -12.76 -21.28
CA ASP A 378 -12.34 -12.43 -21.12
C ASP A 378 -11.75 -12.11 -22.49
N ILE A 379 -11.06 -10.98 -22.57
CA ILE A 379 -10.32 -10.51 -23.73
C ILE A 379 -8.92 -10.14 -23.25
N PHE A 380 -7.94 -9.98 -24.15
CA PHE A 380 -6.58 -9.67 -23.71
C PHE A 380 -6.08 -10.76 -22.77
N GLU A 381 -6.12 -12.02 -23.24
CA GLU A 381 -5.57 -13.17 -22.51
C GLU A 381 -4.21 -13.55 -23.08
N GLU A 382 -3.31 -14.01 -22.21
CA GLU A 382 -2.00 -14.54 -22.57
C GLU A 382 -2.08 -16.07 -22.59
N GLN A 383 -1.49 -16.70 -23.61
CA GLN A 383 -1.34 -18.15 -23.64
C GLN A 383 -0.22 -18.55 -22.64
N ILE A 384 -0.57 -18.62 -21.36
CA ILE A 384 0.37 -18.94 -20.29
C ILE A 384 0.55 -20.45 -20.19
N ASP A 385 1.75 -20.94 -20.56
CA ASP A 385 2.17 -22.33 -20.29
C ASP A 385 2.82 -22.50 -18.89
N ASP A 386 2.97 -21.42 -18.10
CA ASP A 386 3.58 -21.45 -16.75
C ASP A 386 2.53 -21.50 -15.61
N PRO A 387 2.41 -22.63 -14.88
CA PRO A 387 1.44 -22.78 -13.80
C PRO A 387 1.68 -21.81 -12.62
N THR A 388 2.89 -21.25 -12.46
CA THR A 388 3.17 -20.29 -11.38
C THR A 388 2.49 -18.94 -11.62
N VAL A 389 2.40 -18.48 -12.86
CA VAL A 389 1.77 -17.20 -13.24
C VAL A 389 0.25 -17.28 -13.09
N THR A 390 -0.36 -18.42 -13.41
CA THR A 390 -1.80 -18.67 -13.23
C THR A 390 -2.22 -18.62 -11.76
N ILE A 391 -1.43 -19.22 -10.87
CA ILE A 391 -1.67 -19.17 -9.42
C ILE A 391 -1.49 -17.73 -8.89
N GLN A 392 -0.51 -17.00 -9.41
CA GLN A 392 -0.28 -15.59 -9.03
C GLN A 392 -1.41 -14.65 -9.48
N ARG A 393 -1.96 -14.83 -10.69
CA ARG A 393 -3.15 -14.07 -11.16
C ARG A 393 -4.39 -14.38 -10.32
N GLY A 394 -4.64 -15.66 -10.02
CA GLY A 394 -5.80 -16.10 -9.23
C GLY A 394 -5.76 -15.71 -7.74
N THR A 395 -4.59 -15.34 -7.22
CA THR A 395 -4.42 -14.92 -5.82
C THR A 395 -4.46 -13.40 -5.63
N GLY A 396 -4.56 -12.62 -6.72
CA GLY A 396 -4.51 -11.15 -6.67
C GLY A 396 -3.19 -10.62 -6.08
N LEU A 397 -2.16 -11.47 -6.01
CA LEU A 397 -0.96 -11.23 -5.22
C LEU A 397 0.03 -10.28 -5.87
N MET A 398 -0.11 -9.91 -7.16
CA MET A 398 0.61 -8.81 -7.83
C MET A 398 0.33 -8.83 -9.34
N TYR A 399 0.02 -7.67 -9.93
CA TYR A 399 0.44 -7.13 -11.25
C TYR A 399 -0.29 -5.79 -11.42
N PRO A 400 0.23 -4.63 -10.96
CA PRO A 400 -0.37 -3.37 -11.36
C PRO A 400 -0.18 -3.21 -12.87
N LEU A 401 -1.28 -3.27 -13.60
CA LEU A 401 -1.31 -2.97 -15.01
C LEU A 401 -1.34 -1.45 -15.14
N PHE A 402 -0.34 -0.84 -15.79
CA PHE A 402 -0.54 0.53 -16.25
C PHE A 402 -1.40 0.47 -17.51
N GLY A 403 -2.55 1.13 -17.47
CA GLY A 403 -3.57 1.03 -18.51
C GLY A 403 -4.65 0.00 -18.14
N PRO A 404 -5.36 -0.60 -19.10
CA PRO A 404 -5.15 -0.53 -20.54
C PRO A 404 -5.65 0.78 -21.15
N VAL A 405 -5.07 1.15 -22.29
CA VAL A 405 -5.61 2.19 -23.17
C VAL A 405 -6.07 1.56 -24.48
N LEU A 406 -7.14 2.11 -25.05
CA LEU A 406 -7.70 1.65 -26.32
C LEU A 406 -7.35 2.65 -27.42
N VAL A 407 -6.76 2.16 -28.51
CA VAL A 407 -6.51 2.91 -29.74
C VAL A 407 -7.10 2.20 -30.95
N HIS A 408 -7.52 2.97 -31.94
CA HIS A 408 -8.05 2.47 -33.21
C HIS A 408 -6.99 2.67 -34.30
N ARG A 409 -6.54 1.57 -34.91
CA ARG A 409 -5.50 1.56 -35.93
C ARG A 409 -5.97 0.79 -37.14
N ASP A 410 -5.87 1.38 -38.33
CA ASP A 410 -6.21 0.73 -39.61
C ASP A 410 -7.64 0.16 -39.65
N GLY A 411 -8.56 0.72 -38.84
CA GLY A 411 -9.95 0.25 -38.68
C GLY A 411 -10.15 -0.80 -37.57
N ASP A 412 -9.08 -1.24 -36.91
CA ASP A 412 -9.08 -2.26 -35.86
C ASP A 412 -8.81 -1.68 -34.46
N ARG A 413 -9.36 -2.34 -33.44
CA ARG A 413 -9.18 -1.97 -32.03
C ARG A 413 -7.90 -2.61 -31.49
N THR A 414 -7.01 -1.82 -30.91
CA THR A 414 -5.79 -2.29 -30.25
C THR A 414 -5.77 -1.84 -28.79
N LEU A 415 -5.66 -2.81 -27.88
CA LEU A 415 -5.43 -2.58 -26.46
C LEU A 415 -3.93 -2.56 -26.19
N VAL A 416 -3.50 -1.59 -25.39
CA VAL A 416 -2.11 -1.44 -24.97
C VAL A 416 -2.06 -1.28 -23.46
N ALA A 417 -1.17 -2.01 -22.82
CA ALA A 417 -0.93 -1.94 -21.40
C ALA A 417 0.54 -2.19 -21.06
N VAL A 418 0.95 -1.91 -19.83
CA VAL A 418 2.27 -2.29 -19.32
C VAL A 418 2.12 -3.16 -18.09
N GLU A 419 2.70 -4.36 -18.14
CA GLU A 419 2.66 -5.36 -17.08
C GLU A 419 3.95 -5.34 -16.27
N ARG A 420 3.88 -5.09 -14.96
CA ARG A 420 5.07 -5.16 -14.11
C ARG A 420 5.44 -6.59 -13.76
N ASN A 421 6.57 -7.09 -14.26
CA ASN A 421 7.04 -8.43 -13.92
C ASN A 421 7.47 -8.54 -12.45
N PHE A 422 6.99 -9.61 -11.80
CA PHE A 422 7.46 -10.03 -10.50
C PHE A 422 8.57 -11.07 -10.66
N ARG A 423 9.79 -10.79 -10.17
CA ARG A 423 10.87 -11.78 -10.08
C ARG A 423 11.28 -11.98 -8.61
N PRO A 424 11.22 -13.21 -8.07
CA PRO A 424 11.79 -13.51 -6.76
C PRO A 424 13.31 -13.24 -6.74
N PRO A 425 13.90 -12.76 -5.62
CA PRO A 425 13.28 -12.47 -4.34
C PRO A 425 12.90 -10.98 -4.24
N MET A 426 11.60 -10.67 -4.25
CA MET A 426 11.06 -9.38 -3.78
C MET A 426 11.49 -8.11 -4.54
N PHE A 427 11.93 -8.20 -5.80
CA PHE A 427 12.23 -7.04 -6.64
C PHE A 427 11.21 -6.88 -7.76
N PHE A 428 10.56 -5.71 -7.82
CA PHE A 428 9.79 -5.30 -9.00
C PHE A 428 10.77 -4.90 -10.09
N THR A 429 10.75 -5.60 -11.23
CA THR A 429 11.56 -5.22 -12.40
C THR A 429 10.77 -4.27 -13.31
N ALA A 430 11.47 -3.67 -14.28
CA ALA A 430 10.83 -3.03 -15.43
C ALA A 430 9.75 -3.96 -16.01
N GLY A 431 8.56 -3.42 -16.22
CA GLY A 431 7.45 -4.15 -16.82
C GLY A 431 7.64 -4.36 -18.32
N ASP A 432 6.83 -5.18 -18.96
CA ASP A 432 6.81 -5.32 -20.42
C ASP A 432 5.58 -4.62 -20.99
N VAL A 433 5.77 -3.93 -22.13
CA VAL A 433 4.65 -3.42 -22.92
C VAL A 433 3.94 -4.60 -23.55
N VAL A 434 2.62 -4.69 -23.39
CA VAL A 434 1.78 -5.72 -24.00
C VAL A 434 0.73 -5.09 -24.87
N ILE A 435 0.51 -5.69 -26.04
CA ILE A 435 -0.48 -5.23 -27.02
C ILE A 435 -1.41 -6.36 -27.42
N GLY A 436 -2.60 -6.01 -27.91
CA GLY A 436 -3.57 -6.99 -28.39
C GLY A 436 -4.51 -6.32 -29.38
N ASN A 437 -4.60 -6.86 -30.58
CA ASN A 437 -5.38 -6.32 -31.69
C ASN A 437 -6.65 -7.16 -31.95
N SER A 438 -7.75 -6.53 -32.35
CA SER A 438 -9.01 -7.20 -32.70
C SER A 438 -8.85 -8.30 -33.76
N GLN A 439 -7.94 -8.17 -34.72
CA GLN A 439 -7.66 -9.21 -35.73
C GLN A 439 -7.18 -10.52 -35.09
N ASP A 440 -6.39 -10.43 -34.03
CA ASP A 440 -5.84 -11.56 -33.29
C ASP A 440 -6.68 -11.92 -32.07
N GLN A 441 -7.99 -11.63 -32.10
CA GLN A 441 -8.91 -11.85 -30.97
C GLN A 441 -8.47 -11.12 -29.68
N LEU A 442 -7.77 -9.98 -29.83
CA LEU A 442 -7.17 -9.23 -28.74
C LEU A 442 -6.20 -10.08 -27.89
N ARG A 443 -5.54 -11.09 -28.45
CA ARG A 443 -4.53 -11.88 -27.69
C ARG A 443 -3.37 -10.99 -27.24
N ARG A 444 -2.85 -11.24 -26.04
CA ARG A 444 -1.67 -10.53 -25.54
C ARG A 444 -0.42 -10.96 -26.31
N ILE A 445 0.21 -9.98 -26.95
CA ILE A 445 1.50 -10.10 -27.60
C ILE A 445 2.48 -9.27 -26.80
N LYS A 446 3.57 -9.92 -26.40
CA LYS A 446 4.62 -9.29 -25.63
C LYS A 446 5.44 -8.35 -26.51
N GLY A 447 5.67 -7.15 -26.00
CA GLY A 447 6.48 -6.10 -26.60
C GLY A 447 7.80 -5.89 -25.84
N PRO A 448 8.50 -4.78 -26.11
CA PRO A 448 9.74 -4.43 -25.44
C PRO A 448 9.51 -4.16 -23.94
N ALA A 449 10.59 -4.26 -23.16
CA ALA A 449 10.59 -3.82 -21.78
C ALA A 449 10.22 -2.33 -21.70
N ALA A 450 9.22 -2.01 -20.89
CA ALA A 450 8.83 -0.66 -20.57
C ALA A 450 9.89 0.02 -19.69
N PRO A 451 9.98 1.36 -19.70
CA PRO A 451 10.87 2.08 -18.81
C PRO A 451 10.59 1.75 -17.34
N SER A 452 11.65 1.57 -16.54
CA SER A 452 11.53 1.22 -15.11
C SER A 452 10.91 2.33 -14.26
N ASP A 453 10.90 3.55 -14.79
CA ASP A 453 10.40 4.78 -14.18
C ASP A 453 9.06 5.25 -14.76
N LEU A 454 8.32 4.34 -15.40
CA LEU A 454 6.97 4.59 -15.91
C LEU A 454 5.99 4.95 -14.78
N THR A 455 5.25 6.04 -15.00
CA THR A 455 4.25 6.59 -14.07
C THR A 455 2.82 6.40 -14.57
N SER A 456 2.56 6.69 -15.86
CA SER A 456 1.22 6.54 -16.43
C SER A 456 1.26 6.33 -17.95
N ILE A 457 0.16 5.80 -18.50
CA ILE A 457 -0.05 5.57 -19.93
C ILE A 457 -1.34 6.28 -20.35
N HIS A 458 -1.29 6.94 -21.51
CA HIS A 458 -2.41 7.72 -22.05
C HIS A 458 -2.53 7.51 -23.55
N ALA A 459 -3.75 7.64 -24.08
CA ALA A 459 -4.03 7.65 -25.51
C ALA A 459 -4.54 9.03 -25.94
N THR A 460 -4.09 9.50 -27.10
CA THR A 460 -4.50 10.79 -27.68
C THR A 460 -5.62 10.60 -28.72
N ALA A 461 -6.32 11.68 -29.11
CA ALA A 461 -7.29 11.66 -30.20
C ALA A 461 -6.65 11.22 -31.53
N ALA A 462 -5.37 11.54 -31.73
CA ALA A 462 -4.56 11.10 -32.86
C ALA A 462 -4.20 9.59 -32.83
N GLN A 463 -4.73 8.82 -31.87
CA GLN A 463 -4.47 7.38 -31.70
C GLN A 463 -2.99 7.06 -31.41
N GLU A 464 -2.24 8.03 -30.89
CA GLU A 464 -0.89 7.81 -30.36
C GLU A 464 -0.99 7.35 -28.90
N VAL A 465 -0.08 6.45 -28.49
CA VAL A 465 0.04 6.01 -27.10
C VAL A 465 1.28 6.63 -26.48
N LEU A 466 1.05 7.42 -25.42
CA LEU A 466 2.09 8.13 -24.68
C LEU A 466 2.36 7.43 -23.35
N LEU A 467 3.63 7.18 -23.09
CA LEU A 467 4.18 6.69 -21.82
C LEU A 467 4.84 7.85 -21.10
N ILE A 468 4.34 8.17 -19.90
CA ILE A 468 4.88 9.24 -19.07
C ILE A 468 5.80 8.61 -18.03
N CYS A 469 7.09 8.91 -18.13
CA CYS A 469 8.15 8.38 -17.27
C CYS A 469 8.84 9.53 -16.53
N ARG A 470 9.52 9.26 -15.41
CA ARG A 470 10.27 10.31 -14.69
C ARG A 470 11.41 10.92 -15.52
N SER A 471 11.95 10.14 -16.45
CA SER A 471 12.97 10.52 -17.43
C SER A 471 12.42 11.22 -18.69
N GLY A 472 11.10 11.41 -18.79
CA GLY A 472 10.45 12.12 -19.90
C GLY A 472 9.29 11.36 -20.53
N ILE A 473 8.79 11.89 -21.66
CA ILE A 473 7.67 11.31 -22.40
C ILE A 473 8.19 10.43 -23.54
N GLN A 474 7.63 9.25 -23.69
CA GLN A 474 7.91 8.33 -24.79
C GLN A 474 6.63 8.01 -25.54
N ARG A 475 6.72 7.82 -26.87
CA ARG A 475 5.63 7.32 -27.71
C ARG A 475 5.88 5.87 -28.06
N ILE A 476 4.82 5.09 -28.07
CA ILE A 476 4.83 3.74 -28.62
C ILE A 476 4.61 3.84 -30.13
N ASP A 477 5.65 3.53 -30.89
CA ASP A 477 5.60 3.41 -32.35
C ASP A 477 5.37 1.95 -32.73
N PHE A 478 4.24 1.70 -33.40
CA PHE A 478 3.86 0.36 -33.83
C PHE A 478 4.38 0.07 -35.24
N GLY A 479 5.34 -0.85 -35.36
CA GLY A 479 5.83 -1.39 -36.62
C GLY A 479 4.86 -2.37 -37.28
N ALA A 480 5.33 -3.04 -38.33
CA ALA A 480 4.58 -4.10 -39.01
C ALA A 480 4.59 -5.37 -38.16
N VAL A 481 3.42 -5.95 -37.90
CA VAL A 481 3.28 -7.21 -37.14
C VAL A 481 4.06 -8.31 -37.86
N LYS A 482 5.13 -8.81 -37.25
CA LYS A 482 5.86 -9.99 -37.76
C LYS A 482 5.11 -11.24 -37.30
N LYS A 483 5.04 -12.25 -38.17
CA LYS A 483 4.34 -13.54 -37.96
C LYS A 483 4.83 -14.38 -36.76
N ASN A 484 5.83 -13.95 -36.00
CA ASN A 484 6.39 -14.65 -34.85
C ASN A 484 6.25 -13.77 -33.61
N THR A 485 5.48 -14.26 -32.63
CA THR A 485 5.39 -14.03 -31.17
C THR A 485 5.74 -12.69 -30.51
N ASP A 486 6.56 -11.83 -31.10
CA ASP A 486 6.95 -10.51 -30.58
C ASP A 486 6.43 -9.39 -31.50
N ALA A 487 5.77 -8.40 -30.91
CA ALA A 487 5.33 -7.23 -31.64
C ALA A 487 6.55 -6.33 -32.00
N ASP A 488 6.66 -5.87 -33.25
CA ASP A 488 7.66 -4.88 -33.66
C ASP A 488 7.26 -3.49 -33.12
N ILE A 489 7.46 -3.30 -31.82
CA ILE A 489 7.15 -2.06 -31.11
C ILE A 489 8.46 -1.34 -30.82
N ARG A 490 8.48 -0.03 -31.06
CA ARG A 490 9.60 0.84 -30.71
C ARG A 490 9.13 1.91 -29.75
N LEU A 491 9.96 2.20 -28.76
CA LEU A 491 9.75 3.31 -27.84
C LEU A 491 10.57 4.50 -28.33
N THR A 492 9.89 5.53 -28.79
CA THR A 492 10.53 6.75 -29.29
C THR A 492 10.43 7.84 -28.23
N PRO A 493 11.56 8.35 -27.70
CA PRO A 493 11.53 9.44 -26.74
C PRO A 493 11.09 10.73 -27.42
N LEU A 494 10.05 11.36 -26.91
CA LEU A 494 9.58 12.67 -27.33
C LEU A 494 10.17 13.80 -26.47
N GLY A 495 10.89 13.47 -25.40
CA GLY A 495 11.55 14.43 -24.52
C GLY A 495 10.67 14.87 -23.34
N PRO A 496 11.10 15.89 -22.57
CA PRO A 496 12.34 16.66 -22.75
C PRO A 496 13.62 15.85 -22.40
N GLU A 497 14.74 16.09 -23.09
CA GLU A 497 15.97 15.26 -23.02
C GLU A 497 16.65 15.22 -21.63
N ARG A 498 16.32 16.16 -20.74
CA ARG A 498 16.86 16.25 -19.37
C ARG A 498 15.77 16.19 -18.29
N ALA A 499 14.63 15.56 -18.58
CA ALA A 499 13.61 15.34 -17.55
C ALA A 499 14.16 14.45 -16.43
N ASN A 500 14.05 14.93 -15.19
CA ASN A 500 14.31 14.16 -13.98
C ASN A 500 13.25 14.53 -12.94
N TRP A 501 12.04 14.07 -13.17
CA TRP A 501 10.89 14.37 -12.31
C TRP A 501 10.93 13.51 -11.04
N GLN A 502 10.70 14.15 -9.90
CA GLN A 502 10.73 13.51 -8.59
C GLN A 502 9.32 13.08 -8.16
N GLU A 503 9.24 12.01 -7.38
CA GLU A 503 8.01 11.61 -6.70
C GLU A 503 7.70 12.56 -5.53
N PRO A 504 6.41 12.84 -5.24
CA PRO A 504 5.22 12.37 -5.93
C PRO A 504 5.03 13.00 -7.32
N ILE A 505 4.54 12.22 -8.29
CA ILE A 505 4.35 12.63 -9.69
C ILE A 505 2.97 12.16 -10.20
N ASP A 506 2.28 13.02 -10.94
CA ASP A 506 1.08 12.67 -11.69
C ASP A 506 1.02 13.47 -13.00
N ALA A 507 0.28 12.97 -13.99
CA ALA A 507 0.15 13.64 -15.27
C ALA A 507 -1.22 13.45 -15.90
N ALA A 508 -1.67 14.52 -16.57
CA ALA A 508 -2.87 14.55 -17.37
C ALA A 508 -2.52 14.95 -18.81
N VAL A 509 -3.10 14.24 -19.77
CA VAL A 509 -2.92 14.51 -21.20
C VAL A 509 -4.24 15.03 -21.74
N ASP A 510 -4.19 16.16 -22.46
CA ASP A 510 -5.35 16.59 -23.22
C ASP A 510 -5.52 15.68 -24.44
N ARG A 511 -6.73 15.14 -24.57
CA ARG A 511 -7.06 14.19 -25.61
C ARG A 511 -6.97 14.84 -26.99
N ASP A 512 -7.40 16.09 -27.15
CA ASP A 512 -7.51 16.74 -28.46
C ASP A 512 -6.21 17.41 -28.90
N SER A 513 -5.62 18.27 -28.05
CA SER A 513 -4.37 18.96 -28.40
C SER A 513 -3.13 18.08 -28.25
N GLY A 514 -3.18 17.04 -27.42
CA GLY A 514 -2.00 16.27 -27.02
C GLY A 514 -1.06 17.00 -26.07
N ASP A 515 -1.45 18.18 -25.55
CA ASP A 515 -0.70 18.89 -24.51
C ASP A 515 -0.68 18.07 -23.22
N VAL A 516 0.45 18.08 -22.50
CA VAL A 516 0.65 17.27 -21.30
C VAL A 516 0.94 18.19 -20.12
N VAL A 517 0.16 18.03 -19.05
CA VAL A 517 0.40 18.73 -17.79
C VAL A 517 0.90 17.75 -16.75
N ILE A 518 2.04 18.06 -16.14
CA ILE A 518 2.73 17.19 -15.18
C ILE A 518 2.88 17.89 -13.86
N TYR A 519 2.47 17.22 -12.79
CA TYR A 519 2.79 17.60 -11.43
C TYR A 519 3.97 16.77 -10.94
N THR A 520 5.01 17.41 -10.40
CA THR A 520 6.18 16.74 -9.80
C THR A 520 6.63 17.47 -8.55
N ARG A 521 6.52 16.81 -7.39
CA ARG A 521 6.99 17.28 -6.07
C ARG A 521 6.84 18.79 -5.85
N GLY A 522 5.62 19.30 -5.95
CA GLY A 522 5.31 20.71 -5.72
C GLY A 522 5.53 21.64 -6.91
N ARG A 523 5.66 21.11 -8.13
CA ARG A 523 5.82 21.88 -9.36
C ARG A 523 4.85 21.40 -10.43
N LEU A 524 4.22 22.33 -11.12
CA LEU A 524 3.31 22.08 -12.22
C LEU A 524 3.98 22.52 -13.52
N LEU A 525 4.09 21.61 -14.48
CA LEU A 525 4.72 21.82 -15.77
C LEU A 525 3.66 21.66 -16.86
N ASN A 526 3.60 22.63 -17.78
CA ASN A 526 2.83 22.51 -19.01
C ASN A 526 3.79 22.18 -20.15
N LEU A 527 3.57 21.06 -20.83
CA LEU A 527 4.38 20.61 -21.94
C LEU A 527 3.55 20.65 -23.21
N GLN A 528 4.10 21.35 -24.21
CA GLN A 528 3.48 21.47 -25.53
C GLN A 528 4.36 20.80 -26.57
N ARG A 529 3.71 20.23 -27.58
CA ARG A 529 4.41 19.56 -28.66
C ARG A 529 4.91 20.58 -29.68
N GLN A 530 6.23 20.69 -29.83
CA GLN A 530 6.90 21.43 -30.89
C GLN A 530 7.49 20.44 -31.90
N GLY A 531 6.77 20.20 -33.00
CA GLY A 531 7.14 19.16 -33.97
C GLY A 531 6.98 17.75 -33.39
N ASP A 532 8.06 16.98 -33.32
CA ASP A 532 8.07 15.63 -32.74
C ASP A 532 8.58 15.57 -31.30
N ARG A 533 8.71 16.72 -30.62
CA ARG A 533 9.21 16.78 -29.24
C ARG A 533 8.33 17.60 -28.32
N TYR A 534 8.30 17.22 -27.05
CA TYR A 534 7.68 18.00 -25.98
C TYR A 534 8.69 18.95 -25.35
N GLU A 535 8.31 20.21 -25.24
CA GLU A 535 9.05 21.24 -24.52
C GLU A 535 8.19 21.84 -23.41
N VAL A 536 8.83 22.25 -22.32
CA VAL A 536 8.15 22.93 -21.21
C VAL A 536 7.81 24.35 -21.67
N SER A 537 6.51 24.65 -21.79
CA SER A 537 6.01 25.97 -22.19
C SER A 537 5.77 26.89 -20.99
N ALA A 538 5.39 26.31 -19.83
CA ALA A 538 5.22 27.03 -18.58
C ALA A 538 5.52 26.13 -17.38
N GLU A 539 5.97 26.74 -16.28
CA GLU A 539 6.21 26.10 -14.98
C GLU A 539 5.62 26.98 -13.87
N HIS A 540 5.07 26.34 -12.85
CA HIS A 540 4.56 27.00 -11.65
C HIS A 540 4.90 26.19 -10.40
N ASP A 541 5.51 26.82 -9.40
CA ASP A 541 5.78 26.21 -8.10
C ASP A 541 4.53 26.30 -7.21
N THR A 542 4.05 25.16 -6.73
CA THR A 542 2.92 25.10 -5.80
C THR A 542 3.41 25.28 -4.36
N ALA A 543 2.55 25.77 -3.48
CA ALA A 543 2.92 26.03 -2.08
C ALA A 543 3.23 24.75 -1.27
N ASP A 544 2.78 23.59 -1.74
CA ASP A 544 2.96 22.30 -1.09
C ASP A 544 3.47 21.24 -2.08
N ALA A 545 4.32 20.34 -1.59
CA ALA A 545 4.94 19.24 -2.34
C ALA A 545 4.31 17.87 -2.05
N SER A 546 3.17 17.82 -1.35
CA SER A 546 2.38 16.62 -1.08
C SER A 546 1.88 15.94 -2.37
N ALA A 547 1.50 14.66 -2.29
CA ALA A 547 0.98 13.96 -3.46
C ALA A 547 -0.31 14.62 -3.98
N ALA A 548 -0.46 14.74 -5.30
CA ALA A 548 -1.62 15.34 -5.93
C ALA A 548 -1.93 14.67 -7.28
N LEU A 549 -3.20 14.69 -7.66
CA LEU A 549 -3.69 14.26 -8.97
C LEU A 549 -4.04 15.47 -9.84
N VAL A 550 -3.73 15.38 -11.13
CA VAL A 550 -3.97 16.44 -12.12
C VAL A 550 -5.18 16.08 -12.97
N GLY A 551 -6.07 17.05 -13.16
CA GLY A 551 -7.21 17.00 -14.06
C GLY A 551 -7.25 18.20 -15.01
N LEU A 552 -7.85 18.00 -16.19
CA LEU A 552 -7.98 19.04 -17.20
C LEU A 552 -9.47 19.35 -17.45
N LEU A 553 -9.81 20.63 -17.36
CA LEU A 553 -11.00 21.25 -17.93
C LEU A 553 -10.57 22.08 -19.15
N ALA A 554 -11.53 22.52 -19.97
CA ALA A 554 -11.27 23.24 -21.22
C ALA A 554 -10.20 24.35 -21.06
N GLU A 555 -10.38 25.22 -20.06
CA GLU A 555 -9.53 26.41 -19.81
C GLU A 555 -8.78 26.37 -18.46
N THR A 556 -8.93 25.28 -17.69
CA THR A 556 -8.46 25.22 -16.29
C THR A 556 -7.79 23.89 -16.00
N VAL A 557 -6.61 23.93 -15.39
CA VAL A 557 -5.97 22.77 -14.78
C VAL A 557 -6.43 22.70 -13.33
N VAL A 558 -6.90 21.53 -12.91
CA VAL A 558 -7.34 21.27 -11.55
C VAL A 558 -6.33 20.33 -10.90
N LEU A 559 -5.73 20.78 -9.80
CA LEU A 559 -4.81 19.99 -8.99
C LEU A 559 -5.53 19.58 -7.71
N THR A 560 -5.55 18.28 -7.41
CA THR A 560 -6.26 17.72 -6.24
C THR A 560 -5.29 16.98 -5.35
N ARG A 561 -5.04 17.53 -4.18
CA ARG A 561 -4.00 17.07 -3.25
C ARG A 561 -4.48 15.95 -2.33
N GLN A 562 -3.53 15.25 -1.72
CA GLN A 562 -3.76 14.17 -0.77
C GLN A 562 -4.61 14.58 0.45
N ASP A 563 -4.50 15.82 0.91
CA ASP A 563 -5.32 16.37 2.00
C ASP A 563 -6.75 16.74 1.56
N GLY A 564 -7.06 16.55 0.29
CA GLY A 564 -8.35 16.89 -0.32
C GLY A 564 -8.40 18.31 -0.87
N ALA A 565 -7.35 19.13 -0.71
CA ALA A 565 -7.35 20.49 -1.26
C ALA A 565 -7.44 20.48 -2.79
N ILE A 566 -8.24 21.40 -3.33
CA ILE A 566 -8.43 21.58 -4.77
C ILE A 566 -7.89 22.94 -5.17
N GLU A 567 -6.85 22.95 -5.97
CA GLU A 567 -6.21 24.14 -6.53
C GLU A 567 -6.54 24.24 -8.02
N ARG A 568 -6.73 25.46 -8.52
CA ARG A 568 -7.13 25.72 -9.92
C ARG A 568 -6.12 26.66 -10.57
N TYR A 569 -5.67 26.29 -11.76
CA TYR A 569 -4.68 27.04 -12.53
C TYR A 569 -5.22 27.30 -13.94
N GLN A 570 -4.89 28.46 -14.51
CA GLN A 570 -5.22 28.73 -15.90
C GLN A 570 -4.40 27.82 -16.83
N ARG A 571 -5.06 27.23 -17.83
CA ARG A 571 -4.40 26.40 -18.82
C ARG A 571 -3.38 27.21 -19.64
N GLY A 572 -2.26 26.60 -20.03
CA GLY A 572 -1.19 27.30 -20.75
C GLY A 572 -0.21 27.99 -19.80
N ALA A 573 -0.63 29.12 -19.21
CA ALA A 573 0.23 29.97 -18.38
C ALA A 573 0.43 29.47 -16.94
N LEU A 574 -0.40 28.54 -16.47
CA LEU A 574 -0.39 27.98 -15.11
C LEU A 574 -0.50 29.04 -14.00
N SER A 575 -1.12 30.19 -14.26
CA SER A 575 -1.39 31.18 -13.22
C SER A 575 -2.50 30.72 -12.28
N PRO A 576 -2.34 30.84 -10.95
CA PRO A 576 -3.34 30.40 -9.99
C PRO A 576 -4.64 31.21 -10.12
N ARG A 577 -5.79 30.54 -10.08
CA ARG A 577 -7.12 31.16 -10.01
C ARG A 577 -7.59 31.17 -8.55
N GLU A 578 -7.98 32.33 -8.03
CA GLU A 578 -8.51 32.44 -6.67
C GLU A 578 -9.88 31.74 -6.55
N GLY A 579 -10.00 30.82 -5.59
CA GLY A 579 -11.25 30.10 -5.33
C GLY A 579 -11.19 29.37 -3.98
N ILE A 580 -12.30 29.40 -3.25
CA ILE A 580 -12.43 28.94 -1.86
C ILE A 580 -11.85 27.52 -1.70
N ALA A 581 -10.90 27.38 -0.76
CA ALA A 581 -10.27 26.13 -0.34
C ALA A 581 -11.25 25.19 0.41
N VAL A 582 -12.36 24.83 -0.21
CA VAL A 582 -13.20 23.72 0.26
C VAL A 582 -12.68 22.45 -0.40
N GLY A 583 -11.86 21.73 0.36
CA GLY A 583 -11.32 20.45 -0.06
C GLY A 583 -12.32 19.30 0.09
N LEU A 584 -12.02 18.19 -0.57
CA LEU A 584 -12.68 16.92 -0.38
C LEU A 584 -12.52 16.45 1.08
N SER A 585 -13.50 15.70 1.60
CA SER A 585 -13.38 15.11 2.94
C SER A 585 -12.50 13.85 2.99
N ALA A 586 -11.94 13.44 1.85
CA ALA A 586 -11.03 12.31 1.72
C ALA A 586 -10.02 12.58 0.60
N SER A 587 -8.85 11.94 0.69
CA SER A 587 -7.83 11.94 -0.36
C SER A 587 -8.41 11.47 -1.71
N PRO A 588 -8.05 12.12 -2.83
CA PRO A 588 -8.52 11.74 -4.16
C PRO A 588 -7.84 10.45 -4.63
N LYS A 589 -8.57 9.63 -5.40
CA LYS A 589 -8.12 8.36 -5.98
C LYS A 589 -7.99 8.45 -7.50
N GLN A 590 -8.98 9.04 -8.18
CA GLN A 590 -8.99 9.15 -9.64
C GLN A 590 -9.60 10.48 -10.04
N VAL A 591 -9.05 11.09 -11.10
CA VAL A 591 -9.62 12.28 -11.74
C VAL A 591 -9.98 11.90 -13.18
N ALA A 592 -11.20 12.23 -13.60
CA ALA A 592 -11.72 11.96 -14.94
C ALA A 592 -12.35 13.24 -15.51
N GLY A 593 -11.85 13.71 -16.65
CA GLY A 593 -12.40 14.85 -17.38
C GLY A 593 -13.29 14.39 -18.53
N SER A 594 -14.38 15.11 -18.80
CA SER A 594 -15.18 14.90 -19.99
C SER A 594 -14.42 15.35 -21.25
N PRO A 595 -14.66 14.74 -22.42
CA PRO A 595 -13.92 15.07 -23.64
C PRO A 595 -14.07 16.53 -24.08
N ASP A 596 -15.23 17.13 -23.83
CA ASP A 596 -15.52 18.54 -24.10
C ASP A 596 -14.89 19.51 -23.09
N GLY A 597 -14.23 18.98 -22.04
CA GLY A 597 -13.63 19.76 -20.97
C GLY A 597 -14.64 20.54 -20.10
N SER A 598 -15.94 20.22 -20.20
CA SER A 598 -17.00 20.92 -19.46
C SER A 598 -17.19 20.40 -18.03
N ARG A 599 -16.85 19.13 -17.78
CA ARG A 599 -17.04 18.44 -16.50
C ARG A 599 -15.76 17.74 -16.05
N LEU A 600 -15.47 17.84 -14.77
CA LEU A 600 -14.39 17.09 -14.12
C LEU A 600 -14.96 16.34 -12.92
N LEU A 601 -14.73 15.04 -12.86
CA LEU A 601 -15.15 14.18 -11.76
C LEU A 601 -13.93 13.70 -10.99
N ILE A 602 -14.01 13.77 -9.67
CA ILE A 602 -13.00 13.25 -8.75
C ILE A 602 -13.62 12.12 -7.94
N LEU A 603 -13.06 10.92 -8.07
CA LEU A 603 -13.36 9.80 -7.19
C LEU A 603 -12.41 9.86 -5.99
N ASP A 604 -12.95 9.92 -4.77
CA ASP A 604 -12.17 9.88 -3.54
C ASP A 604 -11.93 8.45 -3.02
N HIS A 605 -11.01 8.29 -2.07
CA HIS A 605 -10.75 7.00 -1.42
C HIS A 605 -11.91 6.48 -0.55
N GLN A 606 -12.90 7.32 -0.24
CA GLN A 606 -14.17 6.89 0.37
C GLN A 606 -15.18 6.41 -0.70
N ARG A 607 -14.74 6.24 -1.95
CA ARG A 607 -15.54 5.78 -3.10
C ARG A 607 -16.73 6.69 -3.40
N ARG A 608 -16.57 7.99 -3.14
CA ARG A 608 -17.53 9.02 -3.52
C ARG A 608 -17.03 9.81 -4.70
N VAL A 609 -17.95 10.21 -5.57
CA VAL A 609 -17.63 10.99 -6.76
C VAL A 609 -18.13 12.40 -6.57
N HIS A 610 -17.22 13.34 -6.74
CA HIS A 610 -17.45 14.77 -6.65
C HIS A 610 -17.25 15.40 -8.02
N GLU A 611 -18.17 16.26 -8.41
CA GLU A 611 -18.10 17.05 -9.62
C GLU A 611 -17.47 18.40 -9.31
N VAL A 612 -16.46 18.75 -10.11
CA VAL A 612 -15.71 20.00 -10.01
C VAL A 612 -15.93 20.82 -11.26
N THR A 613 -16.47 22.00 -11.03
CA THR A 613 -16.66 23.05 -12.03
C THR A 613 -15.47 24.01 -12.05
N THR A 614 -15.41 24.84 -13.09
CA THR A 614 -14.42 25.91 -13.25
C THR A 614 -14.39 26.87 -12.05
N GLU A 615 -15.55 27.12 -11.44
CA GLU A 615 -15.72 27.95 -10.24
C GLU A 615 -16.64 27.28 -9.22
N GLY A 616 -16.42 27.54 -7.92
CA GLY A 616 -17.27 27.03 -6.83
C GLY A 616 -16.72 25.79 -6.10
N PRO A 617 -17.39 25.36 -5.01
CA PRO A 617 -16.97 24.18 -4.25
C PRO A 617 -17.30 22.87 -5.00
N PRO A 618 -16.55 21.78 -4.76
CA PRO A 618 -16.89 20.47 -5.30
C PRO A 618 -18.27 20.02 -4.80
N GLN A 619 -19.11 19.50 -5.71
CA GLN A 619 -20.45 19.00 -5.38
C GLN A 619 -20.50 17.49 -5.49
N LEU A 620 -21.27 16.82 -4.64
CA LEU A 620 -21.45 15.37 -4.75
C LEU A 620 -22.23 15.04 -6.03
N ALA A 621 -21.65 14.23 -6.91
CA ALA A 621 -22.29 13.87 -8.17
C ALA A 621 -23.57 13.05 -7.92
N GLY A 622 -24.61 13.28 -8.73
CA GLY A 622 -25.91 12.59 -8.65
C GLY A 622 -25.90 11.12 -9.10
N LEU A 623 -24.81 10.39 -8.86
CA LEU A 623 -24.63 9.01 -9.28
C LEU A 623 -25.25 8.04 -8.27
N ARG A 624 -25.79 6.92 -8.78
CA ARG A 624 -26.16 5.79 -7.92
C ARG A 624 -24.87 5.04 -7.55
N GLY A 625 -24.83 4.45 -6.35
CA GLY A 625 -23.67 3.67 -5.91
C GLY A 625 -22.58 4.47 -5.20
N GLN A 626 -22.83 5.71 -4.77
CA GLN A 626 -21.94 6.46 -3.87
C GLN A 626 -21.47 5.57 -2.70
N ARG A 627 -20.18 5.62 -2.36
CA ARG A 627 -19.45 4.73 -1.43
C ARG A 627 -19.12 3.32 -1.96
N ASN A 628 -19.48 3.00 -3.20
CA ASN A 628 -19.16 1.71 -3.84
C ASN A 628 -18.53 1.85 -5.23
N LEU A 629 -18.25 3.07 -5.68
CA LEU A 629 -17.66 3.36 -6.99
C LEU A 629 -16.16 3.05 -6.98
N THR A 630 -15.67 2.36 -8.01
CA THR A 630 -14.27 1.91 -8.08
C THR A 630 -13.47 2.57 -9.20
N ALA A 631 -14.12 2.86 -10.33
CA ALA A 631 -13.50 3.46 -11.51
C ALA A 631 -14.53 4.28 -12.32
N LEU A 632 -14.05 5.32 -13.01
CA LEU A 632 -14.82 6.20 -13.87
C LEU A 632 -14.17 6.34 -15.25
N ALA A 633 -14.99 6.50 -16.29
CA ALA A 633 -14.54 6.86 -17.63
C ALA A 633 -15.64 7.59 -18.40
N PHE A 634 -15.27 8.58 -19.21
CA PHE A 634 -16.19 9.23 -20.13
C PHE A 634 -16.19 8.55 -21.51
N THR A 635 -17.36 8.48 -22.14
CA THR A 635 -17.51 8.12 -23.55
C THR A 635 -17.12 9.30 -24.45
N SER A 636 -16.89 9.05 -25.74
CA SER A 636 -16.68 10.11 -26.73
C SER A 636 -17.85 11.09 -26.82
N ASP A 637 -19.07 10.61 -26.56
CA ASP A 637 -20.31 11.39 -26.60
C ASP A 637 -20.54 12.23 -25.32
N GLY A 638 -19.64 12.12 -24.33
CA GLY A 638 -19.73 12.84 -23.05
C GLY A 638 -20.58 12.15 -21.99
N ASP A 639 -21.06 10.93 -22.24
CA ASP A 639 -21.71 10.10 -21.21
C ASP A 639 -20.67 9.55 -20.23
N LEU A 640 -21.10 9.21 -19.02
CA LEU A 640 -20.25 8.69 -17.97
C LEU A 640 -20.49 7.20 -17.75
N LEU A 641 -19.43 6.41 -17.87
CA LEU A 641 -19.38 5.04 -17.36
C LEU A 641 -18.82 5.05 -15.95
N ALA A 642 -19.57 4.48 -15.02
CA ALA A 642 -19.11 4.31 -13.65
C ALA A 642 -19.20 2.84 -13.25
N ALA A 643 -18.09 2.29 -12.76
CA ALA A 643 -18.06 0.95 -12.19
C ALA A 643 -18.34 1.01 -10.69
N ASP A 644 -19.29 0.19 -10.24
CA ASP A 644 -19.58 -0.03 -8.82
C ASP A 644 -19.69 -1.53 -8.47
N ARG A 645 -19.74 -1.83 -7.16
CA ARG A 645 -19.92 -3.19 -6.61
C ARG A 645 -18.91 -4.21 -7.18
N LEU A 646 -19.40 -5.38 -7.63
CA LEU A 646 -18.60 -6.51 -8.12
C LEU A 646 -19.01 -6.84 -9.55
N PRO A 647 -18.10 -6.61 -10.50
CA PRO A 647 -18.07 -5.38 -11.29
C PRO A 647 -19.41 -5.17 -12.03
N ARG A 648 -20.17 -4.16 -11.59
CA ARG A 648 -21.27 -3.62 -12.36
C ARG A 648 -20.82 -2.33 -13.01
N VAL A 649 -21.08 -2.17 -14.30
CA VAL A 649 -20.83 -0.91 -15.00
C VAL A 649 -22.18 -0.28 -15.32
N THR A 650 -22.34 0.99 -14.98
CA THR A 650 -23.56 1.75 -15.28
C THR A 650 -23.21 2.94 -16.16
N ARG A 651 -23.95 3.11 -17.26
CA ARG A 651 -23.88 4.27 -18.15
C ARG A 651 -24.86 5.33 -17.66
N TYR A 652 -24.33 6.51 -17.41
CA TYR A 652 -25.08 7.71 -17.04
C TYR A 652 -25.03 8.69 -18.20
N ASN A 653 -26.18 9.18 -18.60
CA ASN A 653 -26.27 10.25 -19.59
C ASN A 653 -25.76 11.58 -19.00
N GLN A 654 -25.58 12.59 -19.85
CA GLN A 654 -25.14 13.92 -19.43
C GLN A 654 -26.06 14.60 -18.39
N SER A 655 -27.34 14.21 -18.32
CA SER A 655 -28.30 14.70 -17.32
C SER A 655 -28.31 13.93 -15.99
N GLY A 656 -27.48 12.89 -15.85
CA GLY A 656 -27.38 12.03 -14.67
C GLY A 656 -28.41 10.89 -14.60
N GLY A 657 -29.20 10.69 -15.66
CA GLY A 657 -30.09 9.55 -15.82
C GLY A 657 -29.32 8.26 -16.13
N VAL A 658 -29.78 7.13 -15.59
CA VAL A 658 -29.22 5.81 -15.91
C VAL A 658 -29.80 5.36 -17.25
N GLU A 659 -28.91 5.08 -18.20
CA GLU A 659 -29.27 4.57 -19.53
C GLU A 659 -29.16 3.04 -19.55
N ASP A 660 -27.96 2.53 -19.28
CA ASP A 660 -27.66 1.10 -19.30
C ASP A 660 -26.92 0.63 -18.05
N SER A 661 -27.07 -0.65 -17.71
CA SER A 661 -26.33 -1.27 -16.61
C SER A 661 -25.97 -2.71 -16.95
N TRP A 662 -24.68 -3.02 -16.88
CA TRP A 662 -24.11 -4.33 -17.15
C TRP A 662 -23.67 -4.97 -15.84
N GLU A 663 -24.36 -6.03 -15.41
CA GLU A 663 -24.11 -6.71 -14.14
C GLU A 663 -23.39 -8.04 -14.35
N TRP A 664 -22.46 -8.36 -13.45
CA TRP A 664 -21.84 -9.67 -13.40
C TRP A 664 -22.67 -10.61 -12.54
N ASN A 665 -23.27 -11.64 -13.14
CA ASN A 665 -24.08 -12.62 -12.41
C ASN A 665 -23.32 -13.93 -12.20
N GLU A 666 -22.32 -13.90 -11.31
CA GLU A 666 -21.63 -15.11 -10.87
C GLU A 666 -22.27 -15.69 -9.61
N GLY A 667 -22.53 -17.00 -9.61
CA GLY A 667 -23.12 -17.69 -8.46
C GLY A 667 -22.29 -17.59 -7.18
N PHE A 668 -20.95 -17.48 -7.29
CA PHE A 668 -20.07 -17.28 -6.14
C PHE A 668 -20.21 -15.88 -5.52
N ALA A 669 -20.22 -14.83 -6.35
CA ALA A 669 -20.41 -13.46 -5.90
C ALA A 669 -21.79 -13.28 -5.23
N TRP A 670 -22.83 -13.91 -5.80
CA TRP A 670 -24.16 -13.96 -5.19
C TRP A 670 -24.14 -14.65 -3.82
N ALA A 671 -23.57 -15.85 -3.73
CA ALA A 671 -23.50 -16.60 -2.48
C ALA A 671 -22.70 -15.82 -1.42
N PHE A 672 -21.61 -15.17 -1.80
CA PHE A 672 -20.81 -14.38 -0.88
C PHE A 672 -21.58 -13.16 -0.33
N GLN A 673 -22.31 -12.44 -1.19
CA GLN A 673 -23.11 -11.28 -0.79
C GLN A 673 -24.32 -11.65 0.07
N TRP A 674 -25.00 -12.75 -0.24
CA TRP A 674 -26.29 -13.09 0.39
C TRP A 674 -26.19 -14.15 1.50
N LEU A 675 -25.10 -14.91 1.58
CA LEU A 675 -24.89 -15.90 2.64
C LEU A 675 -23.85 -15.42 3.65
N ILE A 676 -22.67 -15.02 3.18
CA ILE A 676 -21.51 -14.76 4.06
C ILE A 676 -21.61 -13.38 4.71
N HIS A 677 -21.94 -12.34 3.93
CA HIS A 677 -22.04 -10.98 4.48
C HIS A 677 -23.10 -10.86 5.61
N PRO A 678 -24.32 -11.41 5.48
CA PRO A 678 -25.31 -11.32 6.57
C PRO A 678 -24.89 -12.11 7.80
N LEU A 679 -24.31 -13.30 7.63
CA LEU A 679 -23.78 -14.10 8.76
C LEU A 679 -22.71 -13.33 9.53
N ARG A 680 -21.84 -12.62 8.81
CA ARG A 680 -20.79 -11.77 9.39
C ARG A 680 -21.35 -10.56 10.13
N THR A 681 -22.49 -10.01 9.72
CA THR A 681 -23.13 -8.89 10.45
C THR A 681 -23.77 -9.30 11.79
N VAL A 682 -24.16 -10.57 11.93
CA VAL A 682 -24.83 -11.08 13.15
C VAL A 682 -23.83 -11.65 14.15
N LEU A 683 -22.79 -12.34 13.67
CA LEU A 683 -21.75 -12.90 14.52
C LEU A 683 -20.71 -11.83 14.89
N PRO A 684 -20.22 -11.80 16.14
CA PRO A 684 -19.18 -10.86 16.52
C PRO A 684 -17.88 -11.20 15.76
N ASN A 685 -17.27 -10.20 15.13
CA ASN A 685 -15.98 -10.33 14.44
C ASN A 685 -14.88 -9.59 15.21
N PRO A 686 -14.25 -10.23 16.21
CA PRO A 686 -13.18 -9.60 16.96
C PRO A 686 -11.97 -9.25 16.09
N ASP A 687 -11.80 -9.91 14.94
CA ASP A 687 -10.77 -9.56 13.95
C ASP A 687 -10.97 -8.19 13.30
N GLU A 688 -12.19 -7.64 13.25
CA GLU A 688 -12.38 -6.25 12.80
C GLU A 688 -11.79 -5.27 13.83
N LEU A 689 -11.69 -5.67 15.09
CA LEU A 689 -11.01 -4.89 16.12
C LEU A 689 -9.48 -4.88 15.93
N ASP A 690 -8.90 -5.84 15.21
CA ASP A 690 -7.48 -5.79 14.82
C ASP A 690 -7.21 -4.59 13.89
N GLN A 691 -8.17 -4.22 13.04
CA GLN A 691 -8.03 -3.06 12.15
C GLN A 691 -7.96 -1.74 12.93
N LEU A 692 -8.67 -1.63 14.06
CA LEU A 692 -8.53 -0.52 15.00
C LEU A 692 -7.12 -0.43 15.57
N VAL A 693 -6.53 -1.56 15.95
CA VAL A 693 -5.15 -1.61 16.48
C VAL A 693 -4.15 -1.24 15.39
N ARG A 694 -4.31 -1.77 14.17
CA ARG A 694 -3.48 -1.38 13.00
C ARG A 694 -3.50 0.13 12.79
N HIS A 695 -4.70 0.70 12.74
CA HIS A 695 -4.89 2.12 12.51
C HIS A 695 -4.34 2.96 13.67
N ALA A 696 -4.62 2.57 14.92
CA ALA A 696 -4.12 3.25 16.10
C ALA A 696 -2.58 3.24 16.16
N VAL A 697 -1.94 2.11 15.87
CA VAL A 697 -0.47 1.97 15.86
C VAL A 697 0.17 2.77 14.72
N GLY A 698 -0.61 3.31 13.77
CA GLY A 698 -0.09 4.07 12.63
C GLY A 698 0.51 3.18 11.55
N ALA A 699 0.23 1.87 11.58
CA ALA A 699 0.70 0.92 10.57
C ALA A 699 -0.02 1.08 9.21
N VAL A 700 -0.94 2.06 9.09
CA VAL A 700 -1.84 2.24 7.95
C VAL A 700 -1.44 3.39 7.02
N ASP A 701 -0.44 4.21 7.36
CA ASP A 701 -0.16 5.42 6.56
C ASP A 701 0.81 5.26 5.39
N ASP A 702 1.20 4.04 5.00
CA ASP A 702 1.81 3.80 3.69
C ASP A 702 1.40 2.41 3.19
N SER A 703 0.52 2.38 2.20
CA SER A 703 0.14 1.20 1.43
C SER A 703 1.35 0.29 1.16
N ASP A 704 1.18 -1.01 1.44
CA ASP A 704 2.10 -2.10 1.12
C ASP A 704 2.82 -1.89 -0.24
N GLY A 705 4.09 -1.45 -0.19
CA GLY A 705 4.99 -1.46 -1.34
C GLY A 705 6.02 -0.32 -1.39
N PRO A 706 7.07 -0.48 -2.22
CA PRO A 706 8.15 0.50 -2.40
C PRO A 706 7.75 1.78 -3.15
N LEU A 707 6.46 1.98 -3.47
CA LEU A 707 5.94 3.10 -4.27
C LEU A 707 5.09 3.99 -3.35
N VAL A 708 5.79 4.74 -2.50
CA VAL A 708 5.20 5.70 -1.54
C VAL A 708 4.72 6.93 -2.33
N GLY A 709 3.44 7.29 -2.21
CA GLY A 709 2.91 8.55 -2.75
C GLY A 709 1.99 8.47 -3.98
N ASP A 710 1.73 7.29 -4.54
CA ASP A 710 0.73 7.13 -5.61
C ASP A 710 -0.70 7.12 -5.04
N LEU A 711 -1.47 8.17 -5.34
CA LEU A 711 -2.86 8.31 -4.92
C LEU A 711 -3.83 7.42 -5.70
N ARG A 712 -3.45 6.90 -6.87
CA ARG A 712 -4.34 6.06 -7.70
C ARG A 712 -4.62 4.70 -7.07
N ARG A 713 -3.75 4.26 -6.15
CA ARG A 713 -3.87 2.99 -5.43
C ARG A 713 -4.98 3.02 -4.41
N GLU A 714 -5.85 2.02 -4.44
CA GLU A 714 -6.95 1.95 -3.47
C GLU A 714 -6.43 1.83 -2.03
N ARG A 715 -6.70 2.86 -1.23
CA ARG A 715 -6.57 2.83 0.22
C ARG A 715 -7.82 2.22 0.82
N GLU A 716 -7.65 1.21 1.66
CA GLU A 716 -8.78 0.56 2.34
C GLU A 716 -9.28 1.50 3.45
N TYR A 717 -10.48 2.05 3.28
CA TYR A 717 -11.13 2.83 4.33
C TYR A 717 -11.63 1.87 5.42
N VAL A 718 -11.04 1.99 6.61
CA VAL A 718 -11.41 1.18 7.78
C VAL A 718 -12.47 1.93 8.58
N ASP A 719 -13.65 1.34 8.72
CA ASP A 719 -14.62 1.81 9.72
C ASP A 719 -14.18 1.34 11.11
N LEU A 720 -13.74 2.31 11.92
CA LEU A 720 -13.19 2.07 13.24
C LEU A 720 -14.26 1.80 14.29
N TRP A 721 -15.44 2.41 14.19
CA TRP A 721 -16.39 2.44 15.32
C TRP A 721 -17.49 1.42 15.23
N THR A 722 -17.91 1.06 14.02
CA THR A 722 -18.96 0.04 13.83
C THR A 722 -18.63 -1.28 14.54
N PRO A 723 -17.41 -1.84 14.42
CA PRO A 723 -17.05 -3.08 15.12
C PRO A 723 -17.11 -2.97 16.65
N VAL A 724 -16.80 -1.79 17.20
CA VAL A 724 -16.82 -1.54 18.64
C VAL A 724 -18.26 -1.57 19.15
N TRP A 725 -19.17 -0.85 18.50
CA TRP A 725 -20.57 -0.76 18.92
C TRP A 725 -21.31 -2.08 18.78
N THR A 726 -21.09 -2.81 17.68
CA THR A 726 -21.71 -4.14 17.50
C THR A 726 -21.22 -5.14 18.55
N SER A 727 -19.92 -5.11 18.87
CA SER A 727 -19.33 -5.94 19.92
C SER A 727 -19.88 -5.62 21.32
N ILE A 728 -19.96 -4.33 21.68
CA ILE A 728 -20.51 -3.90 22.97
C ILE A 728 -21.98 -4.30 23.08
N LEU A 729 -22.77 -4.10 22.02
CA LEU A 729 -24.18 -4.48 21.98
C LEU A 729 -24.36 -5.99 22.15
N PHE A 730 -23.55 -6.80 21.45
CA PHE A 730 -23.57 -8.25 21.58
C PHE A 730 -23.30 -8.71 23.01
N VAL A 731 -22.24 -8.17 23.64
CA VAL A 731 -21.90 -8.46 25.05
C VAL A 731 -23.05 -8.07 25.97
N ALA A 732 -23.65 -6.89 25.78
CA ALA A 732 -24.76 -6.41 26.60
C ALA A 732 -25.98 -7.34 26.51
N VAL A 733 -26.32 -7.80 25.29
CA VAL A 733 -27.41 -8.76 25.07
C VAL A 733 -27.10 -10.11 25.74
N MET A 734 -25.90 -10.65 25.57
CA MET A 734 -25.50 -11.92 26.19
C MET A 734 -25.52 -11.87 27.72
N LEU A 735 -25.01 -10.78 28.32
CA LEU A 735 -25.06 -10.58 29.76
C LEU A 735 -26.49 -10.42 30.26
N ALA A 736 -27.36 -9.68 29.54
CA ALA A 736 -28.76 -9.53 29.89
C ALA A 736 -29.52 -10.87 29.89
N ILE A 737 -29.32 -11.69 28.85
CA ILE A 737 -29.90 -13.04 28.75
C ILE A 737 -29.41 -13.91 29.91
N THR A 738 -28.12 -13.85 30.23
CA THR A 738 -27.52 -14.63 31.32
C THR A 738 -28.07 -14.20 32.67
N CYS A 739 -28.18 -12.90 32.92
CA CYS A 739 -28.78 -12.36 34.16
C CYS A 739 -30.23 -12.80 34.34
N TRP A 740 -31.03 -12.70 33.27
CA TRP A 740 -32.42 -13.14 33.27
C TRP A 740 -32.55 -14.65 33.56
N MET A 741 -31.65 -15.47 32.99
CA MET A 741 -31.62 -16.91 33.24
C MET A 741 -31.19 -17.25 34.67
N ILE A 742 -30.31 -16.46 35.28
CA ILE A 742 -29.89 -16.62 36.68
C ILE A 742 -31.03 -16.27 37.65
N GLU A 743 -31.84 -15.27 37.31
CA GLU A 743 -32.94 -14.81 38.15
C GLU A 743 -34.13 -15.78 38.15
N ARG A 744 -34.39 -16.47 37.02
CA ARG A 744 -35.53 -17.38 36.88
C ARG A 744 -35.28 -18.82 37.27
N ARG A 745 -34.03 -19.27 37.32
CA ARG A 745 -33.71 -20.64 37.71
C ARG A 745 -33.42 -20.69 39.21
N ASP A 746 -34.02 -21.68 39.87
CA ASP A 746 -33.59 -22.06 41.20
C ASP A 746 -32.30 -22.87 41.08
N TYR A 747 -31.22 -22.32 41.66
CA TYR A 747 -29.87 -22.87 41.51
C TYR A 747 -29.51 -23.83 42.61
#